data_AF-A0AAD5XZZ7-F1
#
_entry.id   AF-A0AAD5XZZ7-F1
#
_cell.length_a   1.000
_cell.length_b   1.000
_cell.length_c   1.000
_cell.angle_alpha   90.00
_cell.angle_beta   90.00
_cell.angle_gamma   90.00
#
_symmetry.space_group_name_H-M   'P 1'
#
loop_
_entity.id
_entity.type
_entity.pdbx_description
1 polymer ?
#
loop_
_entity_poly.entity_id
_entity_poly.type
_entity_poly.pdbx_seq_one_letter_code
_entity_poly.pdbx_strand_id
1 'polypeptide(L)'
;MKLPVVDLYTLVNLHSPSHPFTQQPLTQDPISAIDTFQVTHPITLPNKPKCSSVLLEHQFPFSYGKPYVGNYTVPPSCGKSWEQIVLTLNGSVSGRQFDRVGAIWIDGVEILRLTGAEPSGTPITRWQDITEYSALFGGLNSVVFAYDNVVDGTYTGIFNFTVSIDFYKGKNRDAPDSVLPLSLSNNTYGWATLPTTNLTTFVLPKLPPNLERAEVEIYVSGHGNDEFWYTNLPNALAQPQNQLFGGGTYKEIDLFINSKLVSFEPIPPTVYTGGMNPLLWRPIVGIDTFNLPPITFDITPFASLLFQPNSNIGFNVSFAANSYWLVDANLKIWVDKKNKGKEFNGKLESFAINPTIPTELYSGDLNNLVMNTTVKNSFSAKGSIKTSRGTVTTRVEKQVSFTNQNLVTEQGNNQVFIQSTNVSTTVTVSRRDVTVSKKHKKRYPFTGLLSALSANSYLTTITHGKREETDDYLLDTLLYANGTFGGANYATTNQNYTFIDSKQCYKRNVAAAGRVLVSDIYPKCVLALQGAFSEHIHTLQKLGATTVQVKKQEHLDEIDGLIIPGGESTTMSLIMQRNGLIEPLKSFIQSGKPVFGTCAGLIMLSNEITNQKKGGQVNLGGLDITVERNAFGAQLDSFVSDLDLTIGKFQGVFIRAPIISSVGDNVEVIGKYNDRIVAVRQGNILGTSFHPELTHDTMVHEYFIKMI
;
A
#
# COMPACT_ATOMS: atom_id res chain seq x y z
N MET A 1 25.53 -23.39 -2.41
CA MET A 1 24.85 -24.50 -3.13
C MET A 1 24.62 -24.03 -4.56
N LYS A 2 25.23 -24.66 -5.57
CA LYS A 2 25.06 -24.27 -6.98
C LYS A 2 23.67 -24.74 -7.43
N LEU A 3 22.73 -23.81 -7.65
CA LEU A 3 21.52 -24.12 -8.40
C LEU A 3 21.90 -24.17 -9.90
N PRO A 4 21.54 -25.22 -10.65
CA PRO A 4 21.85 -25.31 -12.07
C PRO A 4 21.10 -24.24 -12.88
N VAL A 5 21.69 -23.83 -14.02
CA VAL A 5 21.22 -22.77 -14.95
C VAL A 5 19.75 -22.95 -15.42
N VAL A 6 19.23 -24.18 -15.33
CA VAL A 6 17.84 -24.54 -15.71
C VAL A 6 16.80 -24.14 -14.64
N ASP A 7 17.21 -23.84 -13.40
CA ASP A 7 16.27 -23.58 -12.29
C ASP A 7 15.82 -22.10 -12.21
N LEU A 8 16.63 -21.15 -12.68
CA LEU A 8 16.31 -19.71 -12.63
C LEU A 8 15.15 -19.31 -13.56
N TYR A 9 15.15 -19.81 -14.81
CA TYR A 9 14.02 -19.62 -15.73
C TYR A 9 12.73 -20.25 -15.18
N THR A 10 12.86 -21.38 -14.48
CA THR A 10 11.75 -22.07 -13.82
C THR A 10 11.25 -21.27 -12.61
N LEU A 11 12.13 -20.67 -11.81
CA LEU A 11 11.80 -19.81 -10.67
C LEU A 11 11.07 -18.52 -11.06
N VAL A 12 11.43 -17.88 -12.18
CA VAL A 12 10.67 -16.74 -12.72
C VAL A 12 9.24 -17.17 -13.10
N ASN A 13 9.09 -18.36 -13.70
CA ASN A 13 7.79 -18.91 -14.06
C ASN A 13 6.99 -19.46 -12.86
N LEU A 14 7.64 -19.92 -11.78
CA LEU A 14 7.00 -20.40 -10.54
C LEU A 14 6.35 -19.29 -9.71
N HIS A 15 6.76 -18.03 -9.88
CA HIS A 15 6.11 -16.86 -9.30
C HIS A 15 4.91 -16.36 -10.13
N SER A 16 4.55 -17.07 -11.21
CA SER A 16 3.30 -16.85 -11.93
C SER A 16 2.12 -17.33 -11.07
N PRO A 17 0.96 -16.66 -11.09
CA PRO A 17 -0.23 -17.16 -10.40
C PRO A 17 -0.55 -18.60 -10.85
N SER A 18 -1.00 -19.44 -9.91
CA SER A 18 -1.26 -20.89 -10.09
C SER A 18 -2.31 -21.23 -11.16
N HIS A 19 -2.93 -20.22 -11.77
CA HIS A 19 -3.78 -20.34 -12.94
C HIS A 19 -3.36 -19.30 -13.98
N PRO A 20 -2.72 -19.70 -15.10
CA PRO A 20 -2.81 -18.89 -16.31
C PRO A 20 -4.30 -18.84 -16.67
N PHE A 21 -4.90 -17.65 -16.67
CA PHE A 21 -6.22 -17.50 -17.28
C PHE A 21 -6.08 -17.93 -18.73
N THR A 22 -6.73 -19.04 -19.07
CA THR A 22 -6.85 -19.52 -20.43
C THR A 22 -7.42 -18.41 -21.29
N GLN A 23 -6.89 -18.28 -22.50
CA GLN A 23 -7.41 -17.38 -23.53
C GLN A 23 -8.93 -17.59 -23.67
N GLN A 24 -9.73 -16.73 -23.04
CA GLN A 24 -11.14 -16.66 -23.39
C GLN A 24 -11.23 -15.89 -24.71
N PRO A 25 -11.97 -16.39 -25.71
CA PRO A 25 -12.26 -15.64 -26.91
C PRO A 25 -12.93 -14.31 -26.53
N LEU A 26 -12.53 -13.23 -27.20
CA LEU A 26 -13.16 -11.92 -27.14
C LEU A 26 -14.68 -12.08 -27.31
N THR A 27 -15.43 -12.00 -26.22
CA THR A 27 -16.90 -12.12 -26.22
C THR A 27 -17.60 -10.92 -25.60
N GLN A 28 -16.89 -9.82 -25.40
CA GLN A 28 -17.50 -8.53 -25.10
C GLN A 28 -16.93 -7.46 -26.02
N ASP A 29 -17.82 -6.63 -26.55
CA ASP A 29 -17.46 -5.41 -27.27
C ASP A 29 -16.39 -4.63 -26.49
N PRO A 30 -15.44 -3.98 -27.18
CA PRO A 30 -14.35 -3.27 -26.52
C PRO A 30 -14.96 -2.24 -25.57
N ILE A 31 -14.73 -2.45 -24.27
CA ILE A 31 -14.92 -1.44 -23.24
C ILE A 31 -14.14 -0.22 -23.74
N SER A 32 -14.82 0.92 -23.83
CA SER A 32 -14.30 2.23 -24.29
C SER A 32 -12.86 2.46 -23.84
N ALA A 33 -12.04 3.13 -24.66
CA ALA A 33 -10.63 3.45 -24.36
C ALA A 33 -10.42 3.81 -22.88
N ILE A 34 -9.82 2.89 -22.12
CA ILE A 34 -9.66 3.02 -20.67
C ILE A 34 -8.44 3.89 -20.42
N ASP A 35 -8.61 4.97 -19.65
CA ASP A 35 -7.51 5.80 -19.16
C ASP A 35 -6.42 4.93 -18.54
N THR A 36 -5.16 5.15 -18.91
CA THR A 36 -4.05 4.44 -18.26
C THR A 36 -3.98 4.86 -16.79
N PHE A 37 -3.97 3.90 -15.87
CA PHE A 37 -4.13 4.10 -14.42
C PHE A 37 -3.16 3.26 -13.58
N GLN A 38 -2.97 3.68 -12.34
CA GLN A 38 -2.24 2.94 -11.30
C GLN A 38 -3.25 2.30 -10.35
N VAL A 39 -3.03 1.04 -9.97
CA VAL A 39 -3.88 0.36 -8.98
C VAL A 39 -3.49 0.84 -7.58
N THR A 40 -4.38 1.63 -6.97
CA THR A 40 -4.26 2.08 -5.59
C THR A 40 -5.62 1.95 -4.89
N HIS A 41 -5.63 2.06 -3.56
CA HIS A 41 -6.87 2.31 -2.83
C HIS A 41 -7.37 3.72 -3.16
N PRO A 42 -8.71 3.93 -3.21
CA PRO A 42 -9.27 5.25 -3.39
C PRO A 42 -8.93 6.12 -2.18
N ILE A 43 -8.71 7.41 -2.44
CA ILE A 43 -8.64 8.39 -1.36
C ILE A 43 -10.03 8.48 -0.74
N THR A 44 -10.14 8.20 0.55
CA THR A 44 -11.41 8.36 1.27
C THR A 44 -11.67 9.84 1.48
N LEU A 45 -12.64 10.36 0.73
CA LEU A 45 -13.01 11.77 0.72
C LEU A 45 -14.09 12.06 1.79
N PRO A 46 -13.95 13.11 2.62
CA PRO A 46 -14.99 13.57 3.52
C PRO A 46 -16.09 14.25 2.69
N ASN A 47 -17.31 13.70 2.62
CA ASN A 47 -18.48 14.28 1.94
C ASN A 47 -18.14 15.26 0.78
N LYS A 48 -18.50 16.54 0.91
CA LYS A 48 -18.25 17.57 -0.11
C LYS A 48 -17.12 18.48 0.34
N PRO A 49 -16.16 18.85 -0.55
CA PRO A 49 -15.14 19.82 -0.21
C PRO A 49 -15.77 21.14 0.22
N LYS A 50 -15.13 21.82 1.17
CA LYS A 50 -15.54 23.16 1.59
C LYS A 50 -15.34 24.16 0.46
N CYS A 51 -14.28 23.99 -0.31
CA CYS A 51 -14.02 24.72 -1.54
C CYS A 51 -13.16 23.85 -2.47
N SER A 52 -13.20 24.20 -3.75
CA SER A 52 -12.30 23.70 -4.78
C SER A 52 -11.67 24.92 -5.47
N SER A 53 -10.40 24.80 -5.86
CA SER A 53 -9.66 25.90 -6.49
C SER A 53 -8.70 25.37 -7.54
N VAL A 54 -8.52 26.10 -8.64
CA VAL A 54 -7.54 25.75 -9.67
C VAL A 54 -6.18 26.29 -9.23
N LEU A 55 -5.20 25.39 -9.10
CA LEU A 55 -3.80 25.72 -8.80
C LEU A 55 -3.10 26.28 -10.04
N LEU A 56 -3.27 25.63 -11.18
CA LEU A 56 -2.74 26.06 -12.48
C LEU A 56 -3.49 25.41 -13.65
N GLU A 57 -3.41 26.04 -14.81
CA GLU A 57 -3.73 25.46 -16.11
C GLU A 57 -2.60 25.81 -17.09
N HIS A 58 -1.98 24.82 -17.73
CA HIS A 58 -0.80 25.05 -18.55
C HIS A 58 -0.58 23.99 -19.63
N GLN A 59 -0.02 24.44 -20.76
CA GLN A 59 0.44 23.58 -21.85
C GLN A 59 1.96 23.47 -21.87
N PHE A 60 2.47 22.27 -22.11
CA PHE A 60 3.90 21.94 -22.10
C PHE A 60 4.38 21.52 -23.50
N PRO A 61 4.65 22.46 -24.42
CA PRO A 61 5.23 22.14 -25.73
C PRO A 61 6.75 21.94 -25.63
N PHE A 62 7.53 23.03 -25.56
CA PHE A 62 8.99 23.04 -25.42
C PHE A 62 9.38 23.38 -23.97
N SER A 63 8.95 22.54 -23.03
CA SER A 63 9.07 22.79 -21.60
C SER A 63 10.33 22.21 -20.96
N TYR A 64 11.18 21.51 -21.72
CA TYR A 64 12.49 21.11 -21.22
C TYR A 64 13.31 22.36 -20.82
N GLY A 65 13.80 22.38 -19.59
CA GLY A 65 14.45 23.53 -18.97
C GLY A 65 13.51 24.64 -18.48
N LYS A 66 12.20 24.52 -18.71
CA LYS A 66 11.24 25.64 -18.69
C LYS A 66 9.91 25.20 -18.07
N PRO A 67 9.83 25.02 -16.74
CA PRO A 67 8.59 24.64 -16.09
C PRO A 67 7.56 25.78 -16.15
N TYR A 68 6.31 25.46 -15.82
CA TYR A 68 5.36 26.48 -15.40
C TYR A 68 5.84 27.12 -14.08
N VAL A 69 5.78 28.45 -14.01
CA VAL A 69 6.02 29.21 -12.78
C VAL A 69 4.87 30.20 -12.61
N GLY A 70 4.21 30.14 -11.47
CA GLY A 70 3.08 31.01 -11.14
C GLY A 70 2.96 31.24 -9.64
N ASN A 71 1.89 31.94 -9.25
CA ASN A 71 1.56 32.15 -7.84
C ASN A 71 0.14 31.65 -7.57
N TYR A 72 -0.08 31.21 -6.33
CA TYR A 72 -1.36 30.72 -5.86
C TYR A 72 -1.67 31.30 -4.48
N THR A 73 -2.94 31.58 -4.22
CA THR A 73 -3.42 31.94 -2.88
C THR A 73 -4.70 31.17 -2.64
N VAL A 74 -4.80 30.56 -1.47
CA VAL A 74 -6.02 29.84 -1.09
C VAL A 74 -7.20 30.82 -1.02
N PRO A 75 -8.32 30.54 -1.72
CA PRO A 75 -9.51 31.38 -1.62
C PRO A 75 -9.99 31.52 -0.17
N PRO A 76 -10.38 32.72 0.29
CA PRO A 76 -10.86 32.90 1.67
C PRO A 76 -12.03 31.99 2.05
N SER A 77 -12.86 31.59 1.09
CA SER A 77 -13.96 30.63 1.25
C SER A 77 -13.50 29.25 1.75
N CYS A 78 -12.26 28.86 1.46
CA CYS A 78 -11.65 27.60 1.92
C CYS A 78 -11.34 27.59 3.43
N GLY A 79 -11.24 28.76 4.08
CA GLY A 79 -10.79 28.88 5.47
C GLY A 79 -9.28 28.70 5.63
N LYS A 80 -8.84 28.27 6.81
CA LYS A 80 -7.42 28.19 7.21
C LYS A 80 -7.05 26.90 7.96
N SER A 81 -7.97 25.95 8.03
CA SER A 81 -7.79 24.70 8.78
C SER A 81 -8.55 23.60 8.05
N TRP A 82 -7.81 22.55 7.74
CA TRP A 82 -8.29 21.45 6.91
C TRP A 82 -7.96 20.12 7.59
N GLU A 83 -8.90 19.18 7.52
CA GLU A 83 -8.64 17.79 7.90
C GLU A 83 -8.05 17.00 6.73
N GLN A 84 -8.35 17.43 5.50
CA GLN A 84 -7.81 16.84 4.29
C GLN A 84 -7.67 17.87 3.17
N ILE A 85 -6.65 17.71 2.34
CA ILE A 85 -6.40 18.50 1.13
C ILE A 85 -6.05 17.52 0.01
N VAL A 86 -6.81 17.57 -1.08
CA VAL A 86 -6.63 16.65 -2.21
C VAL A 86 -6.27 17.43 -3.46
N LEU A 87 -5.12 17.11 -4.06
CA LEU A 87 -4.69 17.63 -5.34
C LEU A 87 -5.20 16.73 -6.46
N THR A 88 -5.80 17.32 -7.49
CA THR A 88 -6.25 16.64 -8.70
C THR A 88 -5.45 17.16 -9.89
N LEU A 89 -4.80 16.26 -10.63
CA LEU A 89 -4.11 16.56 -11.87
C LEU A 89 -4.89 15.94 -13.02
N ASN A 90 -5.51 16.78 -13.84
CA ASN A 90 -6.18 16.38 -15.08
C ASN A 90 -5.33 16.81 -16.27
N GLY A 91 -5.13 15.92 -17.22
CA GLY A 91 -4.23 16.12 -18.33
C GLY A 91 -4.72 15.47 -19.61
N SER A 92 -4.16 15.91 -20.71
CA SER A 92 -4.36 15.32 -22.04
C SER A 92 -3.13 15.55 -22.89
N VAL A 93 -2.98 14.75 -23.93
CA VAL A 93 -1.90 14.89 -24.91
C VAL A 93 -2.47 14.74 -26.31
N SER A 94 -2.13 15.68 -27.18
CA SER A 94 -2.52 15.63 -28.58
C SER A 94 -1.28 15.54 -29.45
N GLY A 95 -1.09 14.40 -30.12
CA GLY A 95 0.08 14.09 -30.95
C GLY A 95 0.91 12.92 -30.43
N ARG A 96 2.03 12.61 -31.12
CA ARG A 96 2.93 11.51 -30.76
C ARG A 96 3.92 11.98 -29.70
N GLN A 97 4.05 11.26 -28.59
CA GLN A 97 5.00 11.59 -27.53
C GLN A 97 5.33 10.35 -26.66
N PHE A 98 6.38 10.43 -25.85
CA PHE A 98 6.73 9.42 -24.82
C PHE A 98 6.25 9.80 -23.42
N ASP A 99 6.46 8.91 -22.46
CA ASP A 99 6.33 9.23 -21.04
C ASP A 99 7.37 10.26 -20.61
N ARG A 100 6.99 11.12 -19.66
CA ARG A 100 7.82 12.24 -19.18
C ARG A 100 7.80 12.27 -17.66
N VAL A 101 8.92 12.64 -17.05
CA VAL A 101 8.96 12.95 -15.61
C VAL A 101 8.31 14.30 -15.34
N GLY A 102 7.58 14.40 -14.24
CA GLY A 102 7.02 15.66 -13.77
C GLY A 102 7.01 15.76 -12.25
N ALA A 103 7.01 17.00 -11.75
CA ALA A 103 6.84 17.29 -10.34
C ALA A 103 6.25 18.68 -10.08
N ILE A 104 5.57 18.81 -8.95
CA ILE A 104 4.93 20.05 -8.50
C ILE A 104 5.59 20.51 -7.19
N TRP A 105 5.95 21.79 -7.15
CA TRP A 105 6.44 22.47 -5.94
C TRP A 105 5.51 23.61 -5.54
N ILE A 106 5.35 23.78 -4.22
CA ILE A 106 4.72 24.95 -3.61
C ILE A 106 5.74 25.57 -2.65
N ASP A 107 6.13 26.83 -2.88
CA ASP A 107 7.19 27.50 -2.13
C ASP A 107 8.50 26.70 -2.05
N GLY A 108 8.85 26.07 -3.17
CA GLY A 108 10.04 25.23 -3.32
C GLY A 108 9.95 23.85 -2.67
N VAL A 109 8.84 23.50 -2.00
CA VAL A 109 8.58 22.19 -1.38
C VAL A 109 7.95 21.27 -2.41
N GLU A 110 8.60 20.16 -2.74
CA GLU A 110 8.04 19.17 -3.66
C GLU A 110 6.90 18.41 -3.00
N ILE A 111 5.73 18.37 -3.64
CA ILE A 111 4.52 17.73 -3.08
C ILE A 111 4.03 16.56 -3.92
N LEU A 112 4.60 16.38 -5.12
CA LEU A 112 4.24 15.32 -6.06
C LEU A 112 5.38 15.11 -7.04
N ARG A 113 5.80 13.86 -7.23
CA ARG A 113 6.65 13.40 -8.33
C ARG A 113 5.97 12.26 -9.08
N LEU A 114 6.07 12.25 -10.41
CA LEU A 114 5.46 11.24 -11.24
C LEU A 114 6.24 10.99 -12.53
N THR A 115 5.97 9.86 -13.18
CA THR A 115 6.15 9.75 -14.63
C THR A 115 4.78 9.70 -15.32
N GLY A 116 4.69 10.29 -16.52
CA GLY A 116 3.51 10.24 -17.36
C GLY A 116 3.23 8.83 -17.87
N ALA A 117 2.00 8.61 -18.33
CA ALA A 117 1.71 7.44 -19.17
C ALA A 117 2.32 7.67 -20.55
N GLU A 118 2.81 6.60 -21.20
CA GLU A 118 3.11 6.70 -22.62
C GLU A 118 1.80 7.00 -23.38
N PRO A 119 1.71 8.16 -24.07
CA PRO A 119 0.49 8.65 -24.72
C PRO A 119 -0.28 7.59 -25.50
N SER A 120 -1.57 7.44 -25.19
CA SER A 120 -2.51 6.51 -25.85
C SER A 120 -3.76 7.21 -26.40
N GLY A 121 -3.82 8.55 -26.31
CA GLY A 121 -5.00 9.34 -26.66
C GLY A 121 -6.07 9.42 -25.57
N THR A 122 -5.82 8.84 -24.39
CA THR A 122 -6.74 8.91 -23.23
C THR A 122 -6.40 10.07 -22.30
N PRO A 123 -7.38 10.68 -21.62
CA PRO A 123 -7.15 11.59 -20.51
C PRO A 123 -6.19 11.03 -19.44
N ILE A 124 -5.50 11.94 -18.76
CA ILE A 124 -4.59 11.67 -17.65
C ILE A 124 -5.26 12.24 -16.40
N THR A 125 -5.83 11.40 -15.54
CA THR A 125 -6.48 11.87 -14.31
C THR A 125 -5.79 11.28 -13.09
N ARG A 126 -5.32 12.12 -12.17
CA ARG A 126 -4.62 11.70 -10.94
C ARG A 126 -5.10 12.49 -9.74
N TRP A 127 -5.00 11.86 -8.58
CA TRP A 127 -5.40 12.43 -7.30
C TRP A 127 -4.32 12.09 -6.28
N GLN A 128 -3.99 13.04 -5.41
CA GLN A 128 -3.05 12.85 -4.31
C GLN A 128 -3.55 13.53 -3.05
N ASP A 129 -3.51 12.83 -1.92
CA ASP A 129 -3.68 13.46 -0.61
C ASP A 129 -2.39 14.23 -0.26
N ILE A 130 -2.50 15.55 -0.13
CA ILE A 130 -1.40 16.45 0.20
C ILE A 130 -1.60 17.12 1.56
N THR A 131 -2.40 16.52 2.44
CA THR A 131 -2.80 17.12 3.73
C THR A 131 -1.62 17.41 4.64
N GLU A 132 -0.56 16.60 4.57
CA GLU A 132 0.66 16.83 5.33
C GLU A 132 1.37 18.14 4.95
N TYR A 133 1.11 18.68 3.75
CA TYR A 133 1.64 19.95 3.29
C TYR A 133 0.72 21.14 3.63
N SER A 134 -0.29 20.94 4.49
CA SER A 134 -1.25 21.98 4.88
C SER A 134 -0.61 23.28 5.40
N ALA A 135 0.58 23.20 6.00
CA ALA A 135 1.32 24.37 6.50
C ALA A 135 1.75 25.35 5.40
N LEU A 136 1.83 24.92 4.13
CA LEU A 136 2.20 25.77 2.99
C LEU A 136 1.07 26.76 2.62
N PHE A 137 -0.18 26.46 2.96
CA PHE A 137 -1.36 27.17 2.44
C PHE A 137 -1.77 28.42 3.25
N GLY A 138 -0.80 29.09 3.88
CA GLY A 138 -1.03 30.23 4.77
C GLY A 138 -1.08 31.62 4.09
N GLY A 139 -0.63 31.73 2.84
CA GLY A 139 -0.44 33.03 2.17
C GLY A 139 -0.39 32.96 0.64
N LEU A 140 0.36 33.88 0.05
CA LEU A 140 0.71 33.88 -1.37
C LEU A 140 1.89 32.93 -1.56
N ASN A 141 1.68 31.87 -2.32
CA ASN A 141 2.65 30.81 -2.53
C ASN A 141 3.10 30.81 -3.99
N SER A 142 4.39 30.64 -4.21
CA SER A 142 4.94 30.31 -5.52
C SER A 142 4.59 28.87 -5.89
N VAL A 143 4.28 28.64 -7.15
CA VAL A 143 3.94 27.32 -7.70
C VAL A 143 4.84 27.05 -8.90
N VAL A 144 5.50 25.91 -8.89
CA VAL A 144 6.29 25.42 -10.03
C VAL A 144 5.73 24.07 -10.44
N PHE A 145 5.48 23.87 -11.73
CA PHE A 145 5.17 22.56 -12.28
C PHE A 145 6.12 22.27 -13.44
N ALA A 146 7.05 21.34 -13.21
CA ALA A 146 7.92 20.82 -14.24
C ALA A 146 7.27 19.60 -14.89
N TYR A 147 7.27 19.60 -16.21
CA TYR A 147 6.90 18.45 -17.02
C TYR A 147 7.70 18.54 -18.31
N ASP A 148 8.83 17.85 -18.37
CA ASP A 148 9.85 18.08 -19.40
C ASP A 148 9.42 17.49 -20.73
N ASN A 149 9.12 18.35 -21.70
CA ASN A 149 8.65 17.94 -23.01
C ASN A 149 9.49 18.55 -24.14
N VAL A 150 9.63 17.77 -25.21
CA VAL A 150 10.29 18.17 -26.45
C VAL A 150 9.33 17.90 -27.59
N VAL A 151 9.13 18.90 -28.45
CA VAL A 151 8.28 18.81 -29.63
C VAL A 151 9.11 18.99 -30.89
N ASP A 152 9.03 18.05 -31.83
CA ASP A 152 9.72 18.12 -33.11
C ASP A 152 8.89 17.45 -34.23
N GLY A 153 9.51 17.22 -35.40
CA GLY A 153 8.83 16.58 -36.53
C GLY A 153 8.38 15.13 -36.28
N THR A 154 8.95 14.45 -35.28
CA THR A 154 8.59 13.09 -34.87
C THR A 154 7.69 13.10 -33.63
N TYR A 155 8.07 13.87 -32.61
CA TYR A 155 7.36 14.00 -31.34
C TYR A 155 6.48 15.24 -31.37
N THR A 156 5.27 15.10 -31.87
CA THR A 156 4.34 16.24 -32.06
C THR A 156 3.46 16.52 -30.84
N GLY A 157 3.51 15.67 -29.82
CA GLY A 157 2.58 15.70 -28.69
C GLY A 157 2.81 16.85 -27.72
N ILE A 158 1.78 17.68 -27.54
CA ILE A 158 1.72 18.74 -26.52
C ILE A 158 0.85 18.26 -25.36
N PHE A 159 1.38 18.30 -24.14
CA PHE A 159 0.62 18.01 -22.93
C PHE A 159 -0.12 19.26 -22.46
N ASN A 160 -1.38 19.10 -22.08
CA ASN A 160 -2.17 20.14 -21.44
C ASN A 160 -2.64 19.63 -20.08
N PHE A 161 -2.38 20.39 -19.02
CA PHE A 161 -2.75 20.02 -17.65
C PHE A 161 -3.56 21.12 -16.96
N THR A 162 -4.56 20.70 -16.20
CA THR A 162 -5.26 21.48 -15.18
C THR A 162 -5.02 20.83 -13.83
N VAL A 163 -4.47 21.57 -12.88
CA VAL A 163 -4.28 21.12 -11.51
C VAL A 163 -5.24 21.85 -10.59
N SER A 164 -6.03 21.11 -9.83
CA SER A 164 -7.01 21.63 -8.88
C SER A 164 -6.72 21.12 -7.47
N ILE A 165 -7.16 21.85 -6.46
CA ILE A 165 -7.05 21.47 -5.05
C ILE A 165 -8.41 21.59 -4.38
N ASP A 166 -8.80 20.51 -3.71
CA ASP A 166 -9.99 20.44 -2.87
C ASP A 166 -9.60 20.53 -1.39
N PHE A 167 -10.29 21.40 -0.65
CA PHE A 167 -10.03 21.63 0.76
C PHE A 167 -11.21 21.16 1.61
N TYR A 168 -10.97 20.20 2.51
CA TYR A 168 -11.97 19.62 3.39
C TYR A 168 -11.86 20.20 4.80
N LYS A 169 -12.98 20.69 5.34
CA LYS A 169 -13.00 21.46 6.59
C LYS A 169 -12.70 20.54 7.77
N GLY A 170 -11.68 20.88 8.55
CA GLY A 170 -11.44 20.20 9.82
C GLY A 170 -10.06 20.53 10.36
N LYS A 171 -9.48 19.63 11.14
CA LYS A 171 -8.12 19.82 11.66
C LYS A 171 -7.38 18.50 11.67
N ASN A 172 -6.39 18.37 10.82
CA ASN A 172 -5.40 17.31 10.92
C ASN A 172 -4.43 17.65 12.07
N ARG A 173 -4.27 16.75 13.04
CA ARG A 173 -3.37 16.95 14.19
C ARG A 173 -1.98 16.34 13.98
N ASP A 174 -1.83 15.51 12.96
CA ASP A 174 -0.61 14.76 12.67
C ASP A 174 0.26 15.46 11.62
N ALA A 175 -0.32 16.38 10.84
CA ALA A 175 0.42 17.21 9.89
C ALA A 175 1.50 18.07 10.59
N PRO A 176 2.66 18.28 9.95
CA PRO A 176 3.72 19.16 10.46
C PRO A 176 3.26 20.61 10.62
N ASP A 177 3.85 21.30 11.58
CA ASP A 177 3.62 22.73 11.81
C ASP A 177 4.33 23.61 10.78
N SER A 178 5.37 23.09 10.14
CA SER A 178 6.08 23.75 9.03
C SER A 178 6.74 22.70 8.13
N VAL A 179 6.76 22.96 6.82
CA VAL A 179 7.51 22.19 5.83
C VAL A 179 8.44 23.16 5.12
N LEU A 180 9.73 22.87 5.15
CA LEU A 180 10.76 23.73 4.59
C LEU A 180 11.40 23.03 3.39
N PRO A 181 11.64 23.74 2.28
CA PRO A 181 12.32 23.16 1.14
C PRO A 181 13.81 22.96 1.43
N LEU A 182 14.35 21.80 1.05
CA LEU A 182 15.79 21.53 0.98
C LEU A 182 16.17 21.39 -0.50
N SER A 183 15.82 22.41 -1.28
CA SER A 183 15.88 22.44 -2.75
C SER A 183 16.86 23.50 -3.27
N LEU A 184 17.28 23.38 -4.53
CA LEU A 184 18.20 24.35 -5.15
C LEU A 184 17.44 25.65 -5.45
N SER A 185 17.97 26.79 -5.02
CA SER A 185 17.29 28.09 -5.05
C SER A 185 17.12 28.73 -6.44
N ASN A 186 17.34 28.00 -7.54
CA ASN A 186 17.26 28.56 -8.89
C ASN A 186 15.89 28.24 -9.49
N ASN A 187 15.11 29.28 -9.78
CA ASN A 187 13.71 29.31 -10.24
C ASN A 187 13.37 28.56 -11.57
N THR A 188 14.09 27.50 -11.91
CA THR A 188 13.88 26.66 -13.11
C THR A 188 13.57 25.21 -12.80
N TYR A 189 14.02 24.65 -11.66
CA TYR A 189 13.64 23.32 -11.16
C TYR A 189 13.87 23.27 -9.65
N GLY A 190 12.98 22.61 -8.90
CA GLY A 190 13.22 22.38 -7.47
C GLY A 190 14.23 21.26 -7.20
N TRP A 191 14.30 20.25 -8.06
CA TRP A 191 15.24 19.14 -7.89
C TRP A 191 16.69 19.49 -8.26
N ALA A 192 17.62 18.84 -7.58
CA ALA A 192 19.02 18.74 -7.98
C ALA A 192 19.21 17.59 -8.98
N THR A 193 20.01 17.82 -10.00
CA THR A 193 20.54 16.77 -10.87
C THR A 193 21.88 16.33 -10.28
N LEU A 194 21.90 15.18 -9.62
CA LEU A 194 23.12 14.64 -9.03
C LEU A 194 23.89 13.85 -10.08
N PRO A 195 25.06 14.33 -10.57
CA PRO A 195 26.06 13.40 -11.08
C PRO A 195 26.49 12.52 -9.90
N THR A 196 26.79 11.26 -10.20
CA THR A 196 26.96 10.11 -9.29
C THR A 196 28.04 10.22 -8.20
N THR A 197 28.54 11.41 -7.87
CA THR A 197 29.69 11.63 -6.99
C THR A 197 29.63 12.85 -6.06
N ASN A 198 28.65 13.76 -6.18
CA ASN A 198 28.64 14.99 -5.40
C ASN A 198 27.53 15.02 -4.34
N LEU A 199 27.96 15.14 -3.07
CA LEU A 199 27.07 15.46 -1.96
C LEU A 199 26.39 16.80 -2.21
N THR A 200 25.06 16.81 -2.26
CA THR A 200 24.30 18.06 -2.28
C THR A 200 23.97 18.44 -0.86
N THR A 201 24.20 19.70 -0.49
CA THR A 201 24.03 20.19 0.89
C THR A 201 23.18 21.44 0.91
N PHE A 202 22.33 21.54 1.92
CA PHE A 202 21.41 22.65 2.14
C PHE A 202 21.65 23.20 3.53
N VAL A 203 22.06 24.47 3.58
CA VAL A 203 22.20 25.19 4.85
C VAL A 203 20.81 25.44 5.41
N LEU A 204 20.62 25.04 6.67
CA LEU A 204 19.32 25.17 7.30
C LEU A 204 19.04 26.62 7.69
N PRO A 205 17.80 27.10 7.53
CA PRO A 205 17.37 28.33 8.16
C PRO A 205 17.32 28.15 9.69
N LYS A 206 17.17 29.26 10.41
CA LYS A 206 16.98 29.21 11.86
C LYS A 206 15.68 28.46 12.19
N LEU A 207 15.82 27.34 12.89
CA LEU A 207 14.70 26.50 13.33
C LEU A 207 14.04 27.04 14.61
N PRO A 208 12.75 26.74 14.83
CA PRO A 208 12.04 27.14 16.03
C PRO A 208 12.64 26.47 17.28
N PRO A 209 12.95 27.22 18.37
CA PRO A 209 13.61 26.66 19.56
C PRO A 209 12.74 25.64 20.32
N ASN A 210 11.44 25.59 20.06
CA ASN A 210 10.49 24.64 20.63
C ASN A 210 10.21 23.43 19.71
N LEU A 211 11.12 23.10 18.78
CA LEU A 211 11.09 21.88 17.97
C LEU A 211 10.89 20.63 18.85
N GLU A 212 9.97 19.76 18.45
CA GLU A 212 9.65 18.50 19.14
C GLU A 212 9.91 17.27 18.28
N ARG A 213 9.72 17.37 16.96
CA ARG A 213 10.00 16.31 15.97
C ARG A 213 10.49 16.93 14.69
N ALA A 214 11.38 16.24 14.00
CA ALA A 214 11.87 16.63 12.68
C ALA A 214 11.99 15.41 11.78
N GLU A 215 11.52 15.52 10.54
CA GLU A 215 11.63 14.49 9.52
C GLU A 215 12.14 15.08 8.22
N VAL A 216 12.97 14.32 7.51
CA VAL A 216 13.38 14.64 6.15
C VAL A 216 12.71 13.65 5.22
N GLU A 217 12.02 14.13 4.20
CA GLU A 217 11.58 13.29 3.09
C GLU A 217 12.40 13.65 1.85
N ILE A 218 12.74 12.64 1.04
CA ILE A 218 13.58 12.79 -0.14
C ILE A 218 12.87 12.14 -1.32
N TYR A 219 12.55 12.95 -2.33
CA TYR A 219 12.12 12.48 -3.63
C TYR A 219 13.35 12.14 -4.47
N VAL A 220 13.42 10.91 -4.98
CA VAL A 220 14.58 10.42 -5.74
C VAL A 220 14.12 9.56 -6.91
N SER A 221 14.68 9.79 -8.10
CA SER A 221 14.36 9.02 -9.32
C SER A 221 15.60 8.91 -10.20
N GLY A 222 15.89 7.71 -10.70
CA GLY A 222 17.07 7.39 -11.51
C GLY A 222 16.77 7.50 -12.99
N HIS A 223 17.69 8.06 -13.77
CA HIS A 223 17.50 8.33 -15.19
C HIS A 223 18.76 7.95 -15.98
N GLY A 224 18.64 7.90 -17.31
CA GLY A 224 19.75 7.52 -18.19
C GLY A 224 20.22 6.08 -17.90
N ASN A 225 21.50 5.90 -17.59
CA ASN A 225 22.07 4.56 -17.35
C ASN A 225 21.54 3.89 -16.06
N ASP A 226 20.92 4.67 -15.17
CA ASP A 226 20.29 4.17 -13.95
C ASP A 226 18.75 4.12 -14.07
N GLU A 227 18.16 4.37 -15.23
CA GLU A 227 16.70 4.22 -15.39
C GLU A 227 16.24 2.78 -15.11
N PHE A 228 17.07 1.80 -15.50
CA PHE A 228 16.86 0.36 -15.32
C PHE A 228 17.97 -0.30 -14.48
N TRP A 229 18.40 0.38 -13.40
CA TRP A 229 19.59 -0.01 -12.63
C TRP A 229 19.59 -1.44 -12.07
N TYR A 230 18.43 -2.08 -11.93
CA TYR A 230 18.28 -3.44 -11.42
C TYR A 230 18.91 -4.51 -12.34
N THR A 231 19.17 -4.19 -13.60
CA THR A 231 19.92 -5.04 -14.54
C THR A 231 21.40 -4.66 -14.69
N ASN A 232 21.86 -3.59 -14.02
CA ASN A 232 23.22 -3.11 -14.19
C ASN A 232 24.27 -4.13 -13.71
N LEU A 233 25.40 -4.14 -14.39
CA LEU A 233 26.53 -5.02 -14.10
C LEU A 233 27.48 -4.36 -13.09
N PRO A 234 28.32 -5.15 -12.40
CA PRO A 234 29.50 -4.62 -11.73
C PRO A 234 30.35 -3.78 -12.70
N ASN A 235 30.99 -2.71 -12.20
CA ASN A 235 31.78 -1.80 -13.03
C ASN A 235 32.84 -2.51 -13.89
N ALA A 236 33.43 -3.59 -13.38
CA ALA A 236 34.44 -4.38 -14.09
C ALA A 236 33.90 -5.12 -15.34
N LEU A 237 32.59 -5.28 -15.47
CA LEU A 237 31.92 -6.02 -16.54
C LEU A 237 31.06 -5.13 -17.44
N ALA A 238 30.96 -3.84 -17.14
CA ALA A 238 30.13 -2.90 -17.90
C ALA A 238 30.55 -2.83 -19.38
N GLN A 239 29.57 -2.87 -20.28
CA GLN A 239 29.74 -2.64 -21.71
C GLN A 239 28.72 -1.60 -22.20
N PRO A 240 28.97 -0.29 -21.98
CA PRO A 240 28.00 0.76 -22.29
C PRO A 240 27.59 0.82 -23.77
N GLN A 241 28.48 0.40 -24.68
CA GLN A 241 28.18 0.31 -26.13
C GLN A 241 27.03 -0.66 -26.43
N ASN A 242 26.83 -1.66 -25.58
CA ASN A 242 25.78 -2.68 -25.67
C ASN A 242 24.64 -2.41 -24.68
N GLN A 243 24.54 -1.20 -24.12
CA GLN A 243 23.55 -0.83 -23.09
C GLN A 243 23.63 -1.68 -21.81
N LEU A 244 24.81 -2.28 -21.54
CA LEU A 244 25.09 -2.98 -20.29
C LEU A 244 25.87 -2.05 -19.36
N PHE A 245 25.15 -1.31 -18.52
CA PHE A 245 25.73 -0.27 -17.68
C PHE A 245 26.35 -0.81 -16.39
N GLY A 246 27.28 -0.02 -15.82
CA GLY A 246 27.95 -0.32 -14.56
C GLY A 246 27.13 0.09 -13.33
N GLY A 247 27.78 0.20 -12.17
CA GLY A 247 27.17 0.64 -10.91
C GLY A 247 26.49 -0.46 -10.10
N GLY A 248 26.38 -1.68 -10.65
CA GLY A 248 25.77 -2.81 -9.96
C GLY A 248 24.27 -2.66 -9.72
N THR A 249 23.68 -3.65 -9.04
CA THR A 249 22.22 -3.82 -8.93
C THR A 249 21.61 -3.23 -7.66
N TYR A 250 22.39 -2.51 -6.85
CA TYR A 250 21.92 -1.88 -5.62
C TYR A 250 22.13 -0.38 -5.69
N LYS A 251 21.17 0.40 -5.19
CA LYS A 251 21.22 1.86 -5.07
C LYS A 251 20.62 2.25 -3.74
N GLU A 252 21.19 3.26 -3.09
CA GLU A 252 20.65 3.80 -1.84
C GLU A 252 20.78 5.31 -1.79
N ILE A 253 19.86 5.94 -1.06
CA ILE A 253 19.97 7.35 -0.69
C ILE A 253 20.63 7.43 0.69
N ASP A 254 21.70 8.22 0.77
CA ASP A 254 22.43 8.51 1.99
C ASP A 254 22.03 9.88 2.52
N LEU A 255 21.78 9.97 3.83
CA LEU A 255 21.43 11.20 4.52
C LEU A 255 22.59 11.66 5.42
N PHE A 256 22.99 12.91 5.26
CA PHE A 256 24.05 13.55 6.02
C PHE A 256 23.50 14.72 6.83
N ILE A 257 24.01 14.90 8.05
CA ILE A 257 23.84 16.12 8.84
C ILE A 257 25.24 16.64 9.18
N ASN A 258 25.54 17.89 8.80
CA ASN A 258 26.86 18.51 8.99
C ASN A 258 27.99 17.63 8.42
N SER A 259 27.80 17.14 7.19
CA SER A 259 28.71 16.23 6.47
C SER A 259 28.95 14.86 7.12
N LYS A 260 28.21 14.49 8.17
CA LYS A 260 28.28 13.17 8.79
C LYS A 260 27.10 12.31 8.32
N LEU A 261 27.38 11.11 7.82
CA LEU A 261 26.35 10.13 7.47
C LEU A 261 25.54 9.79 8.73
N VAL A 262 24.23 10.01 8.70
CA VAL A 262 23.31 9.77 9.82
C VAL A 262 22.28 8.67 9.55
N SER A 263 21.97 8.40 8.27
CA SER A 263 21.06 7.32 7.86
C SER A 263 21.23 7.00 6.37
N PHE A 264 20.61 5.91 5.94
CA PHE A 264 20.53 5.46 4.54
C PHE A 264 19.20 4.71 4.31
N GLU A 265 18.75 4.61 3.07
CA GLU A 265 17.64 3.73 2.67
C GLU A 265 17.84 3.23 1.22
N PRO A 266 17.69 1.92 0.95
CA PRO A 266 17.66 1.42 -0.41
C PRO A 266 16.57 2.09 -1.23
N ILE A 267 16.88 2.42 -2.48
CA ILE A 267 15.89 2.97 -3.41
C ILE A 267 15.07 1.80 -3.98
N PRO A 268 13.72 1.81 -3.85
CA PRO A 268 12.89 0.77 -4.43
C PRO A 268 12.93 0.81 -5.98
N PRO A 269 12.77 -0.33 -6.65
CA PRO A 269 12.73 -0.37 -8.11
C PRO A 269 11.53 0.43 -8.63
N THR A 270 11.77 1.25 -9.65
CA THR A 270 10.73 2.01 -10.36
C THR A 270 10.67 1.51 -11.79
N VAL A 271 9.46 1.35 -12.32
CA VAL A 271 9.25 0.94 -13.71
C VAL A 271 8.60 2.09 -14.47
N TYR A 272 9.37 2.73 -15.35
CA TYR A 272 8.90 3.80 -16.23
C TYR A 272 7.99 3.25 -17.32
N THR A 273 6.98 4.01 -17.75
CA THR A 273 5.94 3.48 -18.66
C THR A 273 6.40 3.35 -20.11
N GLY A 274 7.53 3.97 -20.49
CA GLY A 274 8.23 3.69 -21.74
C GLY A 274 9.28 2.56 -21.64
N GLY A 275 9.58 2.09 -20.43
CA GLY A 275 10.70 1.20 -20.16
C GLY A 275 10.41 -0.29 -20.33
N MET A 276 11.49 -1.07 -20.54
CA MET A 276 11.51 -2.53 -20.77
C MET A 276 10.68 -3.01 -21.96
N ASN A 277 9.35 -2.92 -21.85
CA ASN A 277 8.37 -3.20 -22.88
C ASN A 277 7.17 -2.25 -22.71
N PRO A 278 7.01 -1.25 -23.60
CA PRO A 278 5.97 -0.21 -23.46
C PRO A 278 4.53 -0.73 -23.62
N LEU A 279 4.34 -1.97 -24.10
CA LEU A 279 3.01 -2.57 -24.18
C LEU A 279 2.49 -3.08 -22.84
N LEU A 280 3.38 -3.35 -21.86
CA LEU A 280 3.01 -3.89 -20.56
C LEU A 280 2.28 -2.86 -19.68
N TRP A 281 2.60 -1.59 -19.86
CA TRP A 281 2.18 -0.51 -18.96
C TRP A 281 0.88 0.17 -19.41
N ARG A 282 0.01 -0.58 -20.13
CA ARG A 282 -1.28 -0.10 -20.63
C ARG A 282 -2.37 -1.18 -20.50
N PRO A 283 -3.52 -0.88 -19.87
CA PRO A 283 -3.86 0.34 -19.13
C PRO A 283 -3.33 0.35 -17.68
N ILE A 284 -2.75 -0.75 -17.19
CA ILE A 284 -2.22 -0.85 -15.81
C ILE A 284 -0.72 -0.52 -15.83
N VAL A 285 -0.28 0.49 -15.07
CA VAL A 285 1.15 0.83 -14.95
C VAL A 285 1.85 0.10 -13.81
N GLY A 286 3.18 0.22 -13.77
CA GLY A 286 3.99 -0.24 -12.65
C GLY A 286 3.57 0.35 -11.30
N ILE A 287 3.92 -0.35 -10.22
CA ILE A 287 3.67 0.12 -8.84
C ILE A 287 4.40 1.46 -8.63
N ASP A 288 3.69 2.43 -8.06
CA ASP A 288 4.17 3.78 -7.72
C ASP A 288 4.65 4.65 -8.91
N THR A 289 4.51 4.18 -10.15
CA THR A 289 4.95 4.89 -11.36
C THR A 289 4.27 6.26 -11.55
N PHE A 290 2.97 6.39 -11.25
CA PHE A 290 2.24 7.66 -11.37
C PHE A 290 2.27 8.54 -10.13
N ASN A 291 2.86 8.06 -9.05
CA ASN A 291 3.08 8.80 -7.83
C ASN A 291 4.29 8.20 -7.13
N LEU A 292 5.47 8.74 -7.44
CA LEU A 292 6.75 8.25 -6.93
C LEU A 292 6.89 8.73 -5.48
N PRO A 293 6.72 7.85 -4.48
CA PRO A 293 6.69 8.26 -3.09
C PRO A 293 8.09 8.68 -2.61
N PRO A 294 8.20 9.68 -1.72
CA PRO A 294 9.47 10.05 -1.15
C PRO A 294 9.94 9.01 -0.10
N ILE A 295 11.24 8.94 0.09
CA ILE A 295 11.87 8.19 1.19
C ILE A 295 11.91 9.10 2.42
N THR A 296 11.38 8.64 3.56
CA THR A 296 11.29 9.45 4.80
C THR A 296 12.25 8.98 5.89
N PHE A 297 12.88 9.93 6.56
CA PHE A 297 13.82 9.76 7.66
C PHE A 297 13.37 10.53 8.90
N ASP A 298 13.14 9.82 10.01
CA ASP A 298 12.98 10.47 11.33
C ASP A 298 14.35 10.88 11.87
N ILE A 299 14.62 12.19 11.84
CA ILE A 299 15.88 12.78 12.30
C ILE A 299 15.76 13.41 13.69
N THR A 300 14.65 13.18 14.40
CA THR A 300 14.41 13.70 15.75
C THR A 300 15.54 13.38 16.74
N PRO A 301 16.16 12.17 16.74
CA PRO A 301 17.32 11.90 17.60
C PRO A 301 18.51 12.87 17.39
N PHE A 302 18.64 13.42 16.18
CA PHE A 302 19.72 14.33 15.79
C PHE A 302 19.36 15.80 15.93
N ALA A 303 18.19 16.14 16.48
CA ALA A 303 17.70 17.53 16.55
C ALA A 303 18.74 18.51 17.11
N SER A 304 19.53 18.13 18.11
CA SER A 304 20.62 18.97 18.65
C SER A 304 21.69 19.38 17.64
N LEU A 305 21.94 18.58 16.60
CA LEU A 305 22.90 18.89 15.54
C LEU A 305 22.34 19.95 14.57
N LEU A 306 21.02 20.11 14.48
CA LEU A 306 20.37 21.07 13.58
C LEU A 306 20.48 22.52 14.09
N PHE A 307 20.84 22.72 15.37
CA PHE A 307 20.99 24.03 16.00
C PHE A 307 22.46 24.48 16.11
N GLN A 308 23.40 23.76 15.50
CA GLN A 308 24.79 24.19 15.43
C GLN A 308 24.96 25.34 14.42
N PRO A 309 26.00 26.19 14.55
CA PRO A 309 26.30 27.19 13.54
C PRO A 309 26.53 26.57 12.16
N ASN A 310 25.90 27.13 11.13
CA ASN A 310 25.99 26.64 9.74
C ASN A 310 25.56 25.18 9.54
N SER A 311 24.63 24.70 10.38
CA SER A 311 24.07 23.35 10.21
C SER A 311 23.51 23.15 8.81
N ASN A 312 23.77 21.98 8.25
CA ASN A 312 23.30 21.61 6.92
C ASN A 312 22.79 20.16 6.91
N ILE A 313 21.87 19.91 5.99
CA ILE A 313 21.44 18.57 5.61
C ILE A 313 21.96 18.31 4.21
N GLY A 314 22.53 17.13 3.99
CA GLY A 314 22.99 16.73 2.68
C GLY A 314 22.53 15.35 2.29
N PHE A 315 22.54 15.08 0.99
CA PHE A 315 22.14 13.80 0.43
C PHE A 315 23.00 13.40 -0.76
N ASN A 316 23.13 12.10 -0.95
CA ASN A 316 23.86 11.47 -2.05
C ASN A 316 23.18 10.17 -2.48
N VAL A 317 23.22 9.84 -3.76
CA VAL A 317 22.86 8.50 -4.24
C VAL A 317 24.13 7.68 -4.37
N SER A 318 24.23 6.63 -3.54
CA SER A 318 25.37 5.73 -3.55
C SER A 318 25.21 4.60 -4.56
N PHE A 319 26.35 4.17 -5.11
CA PHE A 319 26.47 3.10 -6.12
C PHE A 319 25.81 3.42 -7.48
N ALA A 320 25.52 4.69 -7.77
CA ALA A 320 24.95 5.10 -9.05
C ALA A 320 25.89 4.80 -10.24
N ALA A 321 25.34 4.35 -11.37
CA ALA A 321 26.06 4.21 -12.63
C ALA A 321 26.27 5.61 -13.21
N ASN A 322 27.49 5.96 -13.64
CA ASN A 322 27.89 7.28 -14.17
C ASN A 322 26.83 7.91 -15.13
N SER A 323 25.84 8.58 -14.54
CA SER A 323 24.57 9.05 -15.09
C SER A 323 24.04 10.13 -14.13
N TYR A 324 22.73 10.38 -14.14
CA TYR A 324 22.10 11.36 -13.26
C TYR A 324 20.88 10.82 -12.53
N TRP A 325 20.69 11.36 -11.33
CA TRP A 325 19.51 11.18 -10.50
C TRP A 325 18.87 12.55 -10.27
N LEU A 326 17.55 12.61 -10.31
CA LEU A 326 16.81 13.80 -9.87
C LEU A 326 16.47 13.63 -8.40
N VAL A 327 16.93 14.56 -7.56
CA VAL A 327 16.78 14.48 -6.10
C VAL A 327 16.26 15.81 -5.56
N ASP A 328 15.21 15.75 -4.74
CA ASP A 328 14.77 16.90 -3.95
C ASP A 328 14.38 16.43 -2.54
N ALA A 329 14.35 17.34 -1.57
CA ALA A 329 14.00 16.98 -0.21
C ALA A 329 13.23 18.09 0.51
N ASN A 330 12.44 17.69 1.50
CA ASN A 330 11.71 18.59 2.38
C ASN A 330 12.02 18.28 3.85
N LEU A 331 12.09 19.31 4.67
CA LEU A 331 12.23 19.22 6.12
C LEU A 331 10.88 19.52 6.80
N LYS A 332 10.28 18.50 7.41
CA LYS A 332 9.03 18.60 8.17
C LYS A 332 9.33 18.83 9.65
N ILE A 333 8.68 19.82 10.25
CA ILE A 333 8.91 20.24 11.63
C ILE A 333 7.60 20.23 12.41
N TRP A 334 7.61 19.61 13.59
CA TRP A 334 6.55 19.74 14.60
C TRP A 334 7.10 20.47 15.81
N VAL A 335 6.29 21.34 16.41
CA VAL A 335 6.69 22.16 17.56
C VAL A 335 5.79 21.94 18.77
N ASP A 336 6.39 22.01 19.95
CA ASP A 336 5.63 22.08 21.18
C ASP A 336 5.10 23.52 21.38
N LYS A 337 3.85 23.74 20.95
CA LYS A 337 3.15 25.04 21.05
C LYS A 337 3.03 25.58 22.47
N LYS A 338 3.18 24.75 23.51
CA LYS A 338 3.14 25.18 24.92
C LYS A 338 4.51 25.55 25.46
N ASN A 339 5.59 25.12 24.82
CA ASN A 339 6.94 25.50 25.20
C ASN A 339 7.26 26.90 24.67
N LYS A 340 7.37 27.87 25.59
CA LYS A 340 7.73 29.27 25.30
C LYS A 340 9.23 29.56 25.47
N GLY A 341 10.05 28.52 25.59
CA GLY A 341 11.50 28.63 25.70
C GLY A 341 12.10 29.38 24.50
N LYS A 342 13.15 30.16 24.75
CA LYS A 342 13.85 30.96 23.71
C LYS A 342 15.01 30.20 23.06
N GLU A 343 15.41 29.07 23.64
CA GLU A 343 16.54 28.25 23.20
C GLU A 343 16.13 26.79 23.09
N PHE A 344 16.72 26.11 22.10
CA PHE A 344 16.53 24.68 21.93
C PHE A 344 17.25 23.89 23.03
N ASN A 345 16.56 22.90 23.59
CA ASN A 345 17.11 22.05 24.65
C ASN A 345 16.91 20.59 24.27
N GLY A 346 17.93 20.01 23.63
CA GLY A 346 17.97 18.61 23.29
C GLY A 346 19.39 18.10 23.17
N LYS A 347 19.56 16.78 23.13
CA LYS A 347 20.85 16.11 23.13
C LYS A 347 20.78 14.85 22.28
N LEU A 348 21.79 14.63 21.44
CA LEU A 348 22.07 13.30 20.88
C LEU A 348 22.74 12.44 21.96
N GLU A 349 22.09 11.35 22.36
CA GLU A 349 22.55 10.47 23.43
C GLU A 349 23.46 9.35 22.93
N SER A 350 23.09 8.72 21.81
CA SER A 350 23.87 7.66 21.19
C SER A 350 23.59 7.58 19.70
N PHE A 351 24.60 7.25 18.91
CA PHE A 351 24.48 7.02 17.48
C PHE A 351 25.47 5.95 17.02
N ALA A 352 24.99 4.97 16.26
CA ALA A 352 25.80 3.94 15.63
C ALA A 352 25.30 3.70 14.20
N ILE A 353 26.23 3.72 13.26
CA ILE A 353 26.01 3.41 11.84
C ILE A 353 27.25 2.71 11.32
N ASN A 354 27.07 1.64 10.57
CA ASN A 354 28.15 0.94 9.88
C ASN A 354 27.68 0.67 8.44
N PRO A 355 27.91 1.59 7.49
CA PRO A 355 27.55 1.35 6.10
C PRO A 355 28.44 0.24 5.54
N THR A 356 27.83 -0.75 4.89
CA THR A 356 28.56 -1.83 4.22
C THR A 356 28.50 -1.60 2.71
N ILE A 357 29.65 -1.74 2.04
CA ILE A 357 29.71 -1.82 0.57
C ILE A 357 28.96 -3.09 0.13
N PRO A 358 28.14 -3.06 -0.93
CA PRO A 358 27.51 -4.25 -1.47
C PRO A 358 28.53 -5.34 -1.79
N THR A 359 28.27 -6.55 -1.28
CA THR A 359 29.08 -7.71 -1.62
C THR A 359 28.61 -8.24 -2.97
N GLU A 360 29.40 -8.04 -4.02
CA GLU A 360 29.12 -8.52 -5.37
C GLU A 360 30.01 -9.74 -5.69
N LEU A 361 29.38 -10.88 -5.97
CA LEU A 361 30.04 -12.12 -6.38
C LEU A 361 29.55 -12.51 -7.76
N TYR A 362 30.48 -12.73 -8.69
CA TYR A 362 30.12 -13.12 -10.05
C TYR A 362 31.05 -14.20 -10.60
N SER A 363 30.54 -14.99 -11.54
CA SER A 363 31.28 -16.07 -12.21
C SER A 363 30.81 -16.24 -13.65
N GLY A 364 31.74 -16.54 -14.55
CA GLY A 364 31.47 -16.71 -15.99
C GLY A 364 31.82 -15.47 -16.81
N ASP A 365 31.39 -15.47 -18.06
CA ASP A 365 31.46 -14.35 -19.00
C ASP A 365 30.05 -13.97 -19.48
N LEU A 366 29.89 -12.93 -20.30
CA LEU A 366 28.56 -12.47 -20.73
C LEU A 366 27.74 -13.49 -21.55
N ASN A 367 28.30 -14.64 -21.95
CA ASN A 367 27.51 -15.72 -22.53
C ASN A 367 26.82 -16.58 -21.45
N ASN A 368 27.35 -16.58 -20.22
CA ASN A 368 26.80 -17.32 -19.08
C ASN A 368 27.31 -16.73 -17.74
N LEU A 369 26.94 -15.48 -17.47
CA LEU A 369 27.37 -14.73 -16.30
C LEU A 369 26.32 -14.87 -15.20
N VAL A 370 26.73 -15.40 -14.04
CA VAL A 370 25.89 -15.41 -12.83
C VAL A 370 26.45 -14.38 -11.86
N MET A 371 25.59 -13.54 -11.29
CA MET A 371 25.95 -12.51 -10.32
C MET A 371 25.04 -12.61 -9.09
N ASN A 372 25.61 -12.38 -7.92
CA ASN A 372 24.89 -12.29 -6.67
C ASN A 372 25.34 -11.02 -5.93
N THR A 373 24.38 -10.21 -5.50
CA THR A 373 24.65 -9.01 -4.70
C THR A 373 23.92 -9.12 -3.38
N THR A 374 24.62 -8.86 -2.27
CA THR A 374 24.00 -8.85 -0.94
C THR A 374 24.40 -7.61 -0.15
N VAL A 375 23.45 -7.01 0.54
CA VAL A 375 23.67 -5.91 1.51
C VAL A 375 22.99 -6.26 2.82
N LYS A 376 23.66 -5.99 3.94
CA LYS A 376 23.09 -6.05 5.29
C LYS A 376 23.62 -4.87 6.09
N ASN A 377 22.77 -3.89 6.33
CA ASN A 377 23.14 -2.69 7.07
C ASN A 377 22.21 -2.48 8.26
N SER A 378 22.70 -1.80 9.30
CA SER A 378 21.88 -1.37 10.43
C SER A 378 22.31 0.00 10.92
N PHE A 379 21.37 0.73 11.51
CA PHE A 379 21.67 1.97 12.23
C PHE A 379 20.82 2.05 13.50
N SER A 380 21.33 2.75 14.50
CA SER A 380 20.57 3.14 15.69
C SER A 380 20.96 4.55 16.13
N ALA A 381 19.96 5.40 16.40
CA ALA A 381 20.16 6.72 16.99
C ALA A 381 19.18 6.93 18.14
N LYS A 382 19.64 7.60 19.19
CA LYS A 382 18.84 7.98 20.36
C LYS A 382 19.14 9.43 20.71
N GLY A 383 18.12 10.24 20.87
CA GLY A 383 18.23 11.61 21.33
C GLY A 383 17.06 11.98 22.25
N SER A 384 17.24 13.06 23.00
CA SER A 384 16.21 13.60 23.87
C SER A 384 15.99 15.09 23.65
N ILE A 385 14.74 15.53 23.84
CA ILE A 385 14.29 16.91 23.71
C ILE A 385 13.46 17.27 24.94
N LYS A 386 13.74 18.43 25.54
CA LYS A 386 12.96 18.94 26.67
C LYS A 386 11.74 19.71 26.15
N THR A 387 10.55 19.14 26.39
CA THR A 387 9.26 19.74 26.03
C THR A 387 8.55 20.30 27.27
N SER A 388 7.46 21.04 27.09
CA SER A 388 6.52 21.45 28.14
C SER A 388 5.90 20.28 28.89
N ARG A 389 5.92 19.08 28.30
CA ARG A 389 5.38 17.84 28.88
C ARG A 389 6.45 17.01 29.62
N GLY A 390 7.69 17.49 29.65
CA GLY A 390 8.86 16.79 30.17
C GLY A 390 9.84 16.39 29.07
N THR A 391 10.90 15.69 29.44
CA THR A 391 11.86 15.15 28.47
C THR A 391 11.22 14.03 27.67
N VAL A 392 11.27 14.17 26.34
CA VAL A 392 10.88 13.15 25.37
C VAL A 392 12.16 12.57 24.79
N THR A 393 12.28 11.25 24.81
CA THR A 393 13.41 10.52 24.24
C THR A 393 12.92 9.77 23.01
N THR A 394 13.56 10.00 21.87
CA THR A 394 13.26 9.31 20.61
C THR A 394 14.44 8.41 20.25
N ARG A 395 14.17 7.14 19.99
CA ARG A 395 15.11 6.15 19.47
C ARG A 395 14.62 5.67 18.11
N VAL A 396 15.48 5.73 17.10
CA VAL A 396 15.21 5.20 15.77
C VAL A 396 16.20 4.08 15.50
N GLU A 397 15.70 2.93 15.08
CA GLU A 397 16.49 1.76 14.72
C GLU A 397 16.07 1.28 13.34
N LYS A 398 17.03 1.00 12.46
CA LYS A 398 16.76 0.48 11.12
C LYS A 398 17.61 -0.75 10.85
N GLN A 399 17.01 -1.73 10.20
CA GLN A 399 17.67 -2.90 9.63
C GLN A 399 17.33 -2.97 8.15
N VAL A 400 18.35 -3.14 7.33
CA VAL A 400 18.24 -3.23 5.87
C VAL A 400 18.86 -4.53 5.42
N SER A 401 18.17 -5.25 4.54
CA SER A 401 18.76 -6.35 3.78
C SER A 401 18.36 -6.28 2.31
N PHE A 402 19.31 -6.56 1.45
CA PHE A 402 19.10 -6.68 0.00
C PHE A 402 19.75 -7.97 -0.47
N THR A 403 19.06 -8.66 -1.37
CA THR A 403 19.60 -9.80 -2.11
C THR A 403 19.21 -9.68 -3.57
N ASN A 404 20.17 -9.93 -4.46
CA ASN A 404 19.98 -10.02 -5.89
C ASN A 404 20.67 -11.28 -6.41
N GLN A 405 20.03 -11.96 -7.36
CA GLN A 405 20.64 -12.96 -8.21
C GLN A 405 20.34 -12.62 -9.67
N ASN A 406 21.37 -12.41 -10.48
CA ASN A 406 21.26 -12.16 -11.91
C ASN A 406 21.91 -13.27 -12.73
N LEU A 407 21.31 -13.57 -13.86
CA LEU A 407 21.88 -14.39 -14.94
C LEU A 407 21.86 -13.55 -16.22
N VAL A 408 23.02 -13.42 -16.85
CA VAL A 408 23.18 -12.75 -18.14
C VAL A 408 23.75 -13.76 -19.13
N THR A 409 23.05 -13.98 -20.24
CA THR A 409 23.53 -14.85 -21.31
C THR A 409 23.49 -14.13 -22.66
N GLU A 410 24.14 -14.73 -23.66
CA GLU A 410 24.14 -14.22 -25.03
C GLU A 410 24.54 -12.74 -25.15
N GLN A 411 25.63 -12.36 -24.46
CA GLN A 411 26.16 -10.99 -24.49
C GLN A 411 25.17 -9.92 -23.97
N GLY A 412 24.24 -10.29 -23.09
CA GLY A 412 23.25 -9.35 -22.55
C GLY A 412 21.88 -9.41 -23.20
N ASN A 413 21.73 -10.19 -24.28
CA ASN A 413 20.44 -10.39 -24.95
C ASN A 413 19.41 -11.06 -24.05
N ASN A 414 19.88 -11.88 -23.10
CA ASN A 414 19.02 -12.53 -22.12
C ASN A 414 19.49 -12.15 -20.72
N GLN A 415 18.58 -11.61 -19.92
CA GLN A 415 18.82 -11.19 -18.55
C GLN A 415 17.68 -11.69 -17.66
N VAL A 416 18.04 -12.41 -16.61
CA VAL A 416 17.12 -12.82 -15.54
C VAL A 416 17.62 -12.19 -14.25
N PHE A 417 16.72 -11.62 -13.47
CA PHE A 417 17.05 -11.06 -12.16
C PHE A 417 16.00 -11.42 -11.12
N ILE A 418 16.44 -11.68 -9.89
CA ILE A 418 15.60 -11.93 -8.72
C ILE A 418 16.13 -11.07 -7.57
N GLN A 419 15.36 -10.05 -7.22
CA GLN A 419 15.69 -9.06 -6.20
C GLN A 419 14.70 -9.09 -5.05
N SER A 420 15.21 -8.86 -3.84
CA SER A 420 14.38 -8.59 -2.67
C SER A 420 15.07 -7.56 -1.80
N THR A 421 14.41 -6.42 -1.62
CA THR A 421 14.77 -5.42 -0.62
C THR A 421 13.87 -5.59 0.60
N ASN A 422 14.44 -5.55 1.80
CA ASN A 422 13.70 -5.51 3.06
C ASN A 422 14.26 -4.40 3.95
N VAL A 423 13.37 -3.56 4.48
CA VAL A 423 13.71 -2.49 5.42
C VAL A 423 12.79 -2.60 6.62
N SER A 424 13.35 -2.62 7.83
CA SER A 424 12.58 -2.59 9.08
C SER A 424 13.06 -1.41 9.91
N THR A 425 12.18 -0.42 10.10
CA THR A 425 12.42 0.74 10.97
C THR A 425 11.55 0.64 12.21
N THR A 426 12.13 0.85 13.39
CA THR A 426 11.42 0.96 14.66
C THR A 426 11.69 2.34 15.25
N VAL A 427 10.63 3.10 15.53
CA VAL A 427 10.69 4.39 16.23
C VAL A 427 10.08 4.21 17.61
N THR A 428 10.89 4.41 18.65
CA THR A 428 10.45 4.33 20.04
C THR A 428 10.52 5.70 20.67
N VAL A 429 9.39 6.18 21.16
CA VAL A 429 9.24 7.47 21.85
C VAL A 429 8.88 7.21 23.31
N SER A 430 9.73 7.67 24.22
CA SER A 430 9.55 7.53 25.66
C SER A 430 9.39 8.89 26.33
N ARG A 431 8.43 9.01 27.25
CA ARG A 431 8.21 10.19 28.09
C ARG A 431 7.73 9.75 29.47
N ARG A 432 8.53 10.03 30.51
CA ARG A 432 8.29 9.52 31.88
C ARG A 432 8.14 7.99 31.83
N ASP A 433 7.05 7.45 32.38
CA ASP A 433 6.78 6.00 32.44
C ASP A 433 6.02 5.47 31.20
N VAL A 434 5.76 6.30 30.19
CA VAL A 434 5.07 5.90 28.97
C VAL A 434 6.07 5.74 27.84
N THR A 435 6.10 4.57 27.22
CA THR A 435 6.88 4.28 26.01
C THR A 435 5.96 3.76 24.93
N VAL A 436 6.01 4.37 23.75
CA VAL A 436 5.31 3.92 22.55
C VAL A 436 6.37 3.55 21.52
N SER A 437 6.23 2.37 20.92
CA SER A 437 7.09 1.92 19.84
C SER A 437 6.22 1.68 18.62
N LYS A 438 6.64 2.22 17.47
CA LYS A 438 6.02 1.97 16.17
C LYS A 438 7.01 1.27 15.26
N LYS A 439 6.57 0.20 14.62
CA LYS A 439 7.39 -0.55 13.66
C LYS A 439 6.84 -0.40 12.25
N HIS A 440 7.73 -0.15 11.30
CA HIS A 440 7.42 -0.10 9.87
C HIS A 440 8.33 -1.08 9.14
N LYS A 441 7.74 -2.11 8.51
CA LYS A 441 8.44 -3.05 7.64
C LYS A 441 8.06 -2.78 6.19
N LYS A 442 9.05 -2.63 5.32
CA LYS A 442 8.90 -2.50 3.87
C LYS A 442 9.58 -3.68 3.18
N ARG A 443 8.95 -4.26 2.17
CA ARG A 443 9.51 -5.31 1.34
C ARG A 443 9.19 -5.05 -0.13
N TYR A 444 10.22 -5.08 -0.97
CA TYR A 444 10.11 -4.87 -2.42
C TYR A 444 10.73 -6.05 -3.16
N PRO A 445 9.96 -7.13 -3.42
CA PRO A 445 10.40 -8.17 -4.34
C PRO A 445 10.30 -7.67 -5.78
N PHE A 446 11.33 -7.91 -6.58
CA PHE A 446 11.34 -7.53 -7.99
C PHE A 446 12.06 -8.59 -8.80
N THR A 447 11.39 -9.17 -9.78
CA THR A 447 11.90 -10.28 -10.57
C THR A 447 11.60 -10.03 -12.04
N GLY A 448 12.52 -10.40 -12.92
CA GLY A 448 12.31 -10.20 -14.34
C GLY A 448 13.09 -11.14 -15.23
N LEU A 449 12.55 -11.29 -16.44
CA LEU A 449 13.17 -11.92 -17.60
C LEU A 449 13.07 -10.93 -18.75
N LEU A 450 14.21 -10.53 -19.29
CA LEU A 450 14.34 -9.74 -20.51
C LEU A 450 15.07 -10.60 -21.53
N SER A 451 14.47 -10.88 -22.69
CA SER A 451 15.06 -11.77 -23.69
C SER A 451 14.85 -11.23 -25.10
N ALA A 452 15.93 -11.07 -25.86
CA ALA A 452 15.85 -10.75 -27.27
C ALA A 452 15.44 -11.99 -28.06
N LEU A 453 14.35 -11.90 -28.82
CA LEU A 453 13.87 -12.94 -29.72
C LEU A 453 14.46 -12.78 -31.14
N SER A 454 14.75 -11.53 -31.52
CA SER A 454 15.45 -11.16 -32.76
C SER A 454 16.05 -9.76 -32.60
N ALA A 455 16.73 -9.24 -33.63
CA ALA A 455 17.32 -7.90 -33.61
C ALA A 455 16.32 -6.78 -33.24
N ASN A 456 15.03 -6.96 -33.56
CA ASN A 456 14.00 -5.94 -33.34
C ASN A 456 12.87 -6.40 -32.43
N SER A 457 12.95 -7.59 -31.83
CA SER A 457 11.87 -8.14 -31.02
C SER A 457 12.36 -8.73 -29.71
N TYR A 458 11.60 -8.52 -28.63
CA TYR A 458 11.97 -8.97 -27.29
C TYR A 458 10.75 -9.47 -26.51
N LEU A 459 11.02 -10.39 -25.58
CA LEU A 459 10.12 -10.94 -24.57
C LEU A 459 10.47 -10.32 -23.22
N THR A 460 9.45 -9.93 -22.47
CA THR A 460 9.59 -9.33 -21.15
C THR A 460 8.58 -9.95 -20.20
N THR A 461 9.07 -10.49 -19.08
CA THR A 461 8.26 -10.92 -17.93
C THR A 461 8.75 -10.18 -16.70
N ILE A 462 7.84 -9.59 -15.92
CA ILE A 462 8.15 -8.82 -14.72
C ILE A 462 7.18 -9.22 -13.60
N THR A 463 7.71 -9.46 -12.42
CA THR A 463 6.97 -9.54 -11.16
C THR A 463 7.47 -8.43 -10.24
N HIS A 464 6.60 -7.49 -9.89
CA HIS A 464 6.92 -6.34 -9.03
C HIS A 464 5.99 -6.35 -7.82
N GLY A 465 6.54 -6.42 -6.62
CA GLY A 465 5.76 -6.32 -5.39
C GLY A 465 6.19 -5.17 -4.50
N LYS A 466 5.25 -4.71 -3.69
CA LYS A 466 5.46 -3.78 -2.59
C LYS A 466 4.58 -4.21 -1.43
N ARG A 467 5.21 -4.46 -0.28
CA ARG A 467 4.52 -4.71 0.98
C ARG A 467 5.02 -3.76 2.06
N GLU A 468 4.11 -3.01 2.66
CA GLU A 468 4.37 -2.12 3.78
C GLU A 468 3.46 -2.49 4.94
N GLU A 469 4.05 -2.75 6.10
CA GLU A 469 3.34 -3.18 7.31
C GLU A 469 3.73 -2.25 8.45
N THR A 470 2.73 -1.54 8.99
CA THR A 470 2.84 -0.68 10.16
C THR A 470 1.83 -1.13 11.22
N ASP A 471 1.88 -0.51 12.41
CA ASP A 471 0.84 -0.71 13.43
C ASP A 471 -0.51 -0.09 13.03
N ASP A 472 -0.52 0.83 12.05
CA ASP A 472 -1.70 1.60 11.65
C ASP A 472 -2.33 1.07 10.34
N TYR A 473 -1.53 0.47 9.45
CA TYR A 473 -1.99 -0.08 8.17
C TYR A 473 -1.09 -1.21 7.62
N LEU A 474 -1.67 -2.01 6.73
CA LEU A 474 -1.02 -2.98 5.84
C LEU A 474 -1.33 -2.63 4.39
N LEU A 475 -0.29 -2.45 3.59
CA LEU A 475 -0.35 -2.37 2.13
C LEU A 475 0.38 -3.58 1.55
N ASP A 476 -0.26 -4.33 0.65
CA ASP A 476 0.37 -5.43 -0.08
C ASP A 476 -0.12 -5.40 -1.53
N THR A 477 0.82 -5.24 -2.46
CA THR A 477 0.52 -5.23 -3.89
C THR A 477 1.53 -6.07 -4.65
N LEU A 478 1.04 -6.86 -5.60
CA LEU A 478 1.84 -7.72 -6.45
C LEU A 478 1.34 -7.59 -7.90
N LEU A 479 2.20 -7.07 -8.76
CA LEU A 479 1.99 -6.94 -10.19
C LEU A 479 2.80 -8.01 -10.93
N TYR A 480 2.17 -8.66 -11.89
CA TYR A 480 2.78 -9.57 -12.86
C TYR A 480 2.48 -9.06 -14.26
N ALA A 481 3.50 -8.89 -15.09
CA ALA A 481 3.37 -8.48 -16.48
C ALA A 481 4.19 -9.40 -17.39
N ASN A 482 3.65 -9.72 -18.56
CA ASN A 482 4.30 -10.56 -19.56
C ASN A 482 3.91 -10.11 -20.98
N GLY A 483 4.87 -10.02 -21.89
CA GLY A 483 4.59 -9.58 -23.24
C GLY A 483 5.78 -9.61 -24.19
N THR A 484 5.45 -9.56 -25.48
CA THR A 484 6.39 -9.51 -26.60
C THR A 484 6.19 -8.20 -27.38
N PHE A 485 7.30 -7.61 -27.83
CA PHE A 485 7.30 -6.40 -28.64
C PHE A 485 8.14 -6.59 -29.91
N GLY A 486 7.83 -5.86 -30.97
CA GLY A 486 8.64 -5.78 -32.19
C GLY A 486 8.45 -6.95 -33.17
N GLY A 487 7.44 -7.78 -32.92
CA GLY A 487 7.04 -8.90 -33.77
C GLY A 487 5.53 -9.14 -33.61
N ALA A 488 5.15 -10.37 -33.23
CA ALA A 488 3.78 -10.62 -32.74
C ALA A 488 3.61 -9.89 -31.39
N ASN A 489 3.06 -8.68 -31.44
CA ASN A 489 2.89 -7.84 -30.26
C ASN A 489 1.81 -8.41 -29.36
N TYR A 490 2.15 -8.60 -28.09
CA TYR A 490 1.25 -9.10 -27.07
C TYR A 490 1.68 -8.57 -25.71
N ALA A 491 0.71 -8.27 -24.84
CA ALA A 491 0.97 -7.85 -23.47
C ALA A 491 -0.19 -8.24 -22.57
N THR A 492 0.17 -8.72 -21.40
CA THR A 492 -0.74 -8.98 -20.28
C THR A 492 -0.15 -8.42 -19.00
N THR A 493 -1.03 -7.85 -18.16
CA THR A 493 -0.68 -7.33 -16.84
C THR A 493 -1.77 -7.73 -15.87
N ASN A 494 -1.40 -8.23 -14.70
CA ASN A 494 -2.30 -8.55 -13.59
C ASN A 494 -1.73 -7.93 -12.33
N GLN A 495 -2.57 -7.28 -11.52
CA GLN A 495 -2.16 -6.72 -10.24
C GLN A 495 -3.19 -7.04 -9.17
N ASN A 496 -2.72 -7.67 -8.10
CA ASN A 496 -3.45 -7.81 -6.85
C ASN A 496 -3.03 -6.70 -5.91
N TYR A 497 -3.99 -5.99 -5.33
CA TYR A 497 -3.76 -4.88 -4.42
C TYR A 497 -4.62 -5.06 -3.16
N THR A 498 -3.99 -4.90 -2.00
CA THR A 498 -4.63 -4.94 -0.67
C THR A 498 -4.15 -3.75 0.14
N PHE A 499 -5.09 -2.98 0.69
CA PHE A 499 -4.83 -1.94 1.69
C PHE A 499 -5.80 -2.11 2.84
N ILE A 500 -5.28 -2.21 4.07
CA ILE A 500 -6.07 -2.39 5.29
C ILE A 500 -5.55 -1.39 6.30
N ASP A 501 -6.44 -0.56 6.86
CA ASP A 501 -6.13 0.29 8.01
C ASP A 501 -7.26 0.19 9.06
N SER A 502 -7.24 1.06 10.07
CA SER A 502 -8.28 1.11 11.11
C SER A 502 -9.69 1.54 10.64
N LYS A 503 -9.86 1.93 9.37
CA LYS A 503 -11.08 2.51 8.81
C LYS A 503 -11.58 1.76 7.58
N GLN A 504 -10.71 1.10 6.82
CA GLN A 504 -11.06 0.50 5.54
C GLN A 504 -10.27 -0.79 5.25
N CYS A 505 -10.97 -1.71 4.59
CA CYS A 505 -10.45 -2.94 3.99
C CYS A 505 -10.67 -2.83 2.47
N TYR A 506 -9.65 -2.47 1.71
CA TYR A 506 -9.73 -2.36 0.25
C TYR A 506 -8.90 -3.45 -0.42
N LYS A 507 -9.55 -4.22 -1.29
CA LYS A 507 -8.88 -5.18 -2.18
C LYS A 507 -9.34 -4.95 -3.62
N ARG A 508 -8.40 -5.05 -4.56
CA ARG A 508 -8.66 -5.00 -6.01
C ARG A 508 -7.72 -5.95 -6.73
N ASN A 509 -8.29 -6.83 -7.54
CA ASN A 509 -7.56 -7.72 -8.44
C ASN A 509 -7.95 -7.35 -9.86
N VAL A 510 -7.00 -6.83 -10.64
CA VAL A 510 -7.27 -6.28 -11.96
C VAL A 510 -6.31 -6.84 -12.98
N ALA A 511 -6.82 -7.22 -14.14
CA ALA A 511 -6.06 -7.80 -15.22
C ALA A 511 -6.39 -7.13 -16.55
N ALA A 512 -5.37 -7.02 -17.39
CA ALA A 512 -5.45 -6.48 -18.73
C ALA A 512 -4.74 -7.37 -19.73
N ALA A 513 -5.26 -7.41 -20.96
CA ALA A 513 -4.65 -8.06 -22.11
C ALA A 513 -4.85 -7.18 -23.35
N GLY A 514 -3.82 -7.01 -24.17
CA GLY A 514 -3.95 -6.28 -25.43
C GLY A 514 -4.46 -4.84 -25.27
N ARG A 515 -4.09 -4.16 -24.18
CA ARG A 515 -4.51 -2.79 -23.79
C ARG A 515 -5.97 -2.66 -23.33
N VAL A 516 -6.67 -3.76 -23.08
CA VAL A 516 -8.05 -3.75 -22.59
C VAL A 516 -8.10 -4.44 -21.22
N LEU A 517 -8.92 -3.93 -20.30
CA LEU A 517 -9.20 -4.64 -19.05
C LEU A 517 -9.99 -5.91 -19.36
N VAL A 518 -9.50 -7.05 -18.88
CA VAL A 518 -10.17 -8.36 -19.01
C VAL A 518 -10.83 -8.79 -17.71
N SER A 519 -10.42 -8.22 -16.58
CA SER A 519 -11.00 -8.49 -15.27
C SER A 519 -10.72 -7.32 -14.32
N ASP A 520 -11.69 -6.95 -13.49
CA ASP A 520 -11.53 -5.97 -12.41
C ASP A 520 -12.46 -6.37 -11.25
N ILE A 521 -11.89 -7.00 -10.24
CA ILE A 521 -12.61 -7.65 -9.15
C ILE A 521 -12.27 -6.95 -7.84
N TYR A 522 -13.28 -6.71 -7.01
CA TYR A 522 -13.16 -6.14 -5.68
C TYR A 522 -13.61 -7.18 -4.63
N PRO A 523 -12.70 -8.05 -4.13
CA PRO A 523 -13.05 -9.07 -3.13
C PRO A 523 -13.61 -8.47 -1.83
N LYS A 524 -14.70 -9.06 -1.31
CA LYS A 524 -15.45 -8.58 -0.12
C LYS A 524 -14.81 -9.00 1.23
N CYS A 525 -15.06 -8.25 2.30
CA CYS A 525 -14.58 -8.51 3.67
C CYS A 525 -15.76 -9.02 4.57
N VAL A 526 -15.62 -10.20 5.21
CA VAL A 526 -16.68 -10.96 5.97
C VAL A 526 -16.19 -11.35 7.37
N LEU A 527 -16.98 -11.21 8.45
CA LEU A 527 -16.45 -11.48 9.81
C LEU A 527 -17.41 -12.02 10.90
N ALA A 528 -16.88 -12.90 11.78
CA ALA A 528 -17.37 -13.48 13.03
C ALA A 528 -17.22 -12.64 14.35
N LEU A 529 -18.30 -12.49 15.14
CA LEU A 529 -18.34 -11.99 16.54
C LEU A 529 -17.60 -12.96 17.52
N GLN A 530 -17.47 -12.68 18.82
CA GLN A 530 -16.61 -13.44 19.76
C GLN A 530 -17.11 -14.86 20.14
N GLY A 531 -16.19 -15.81 20.40
CA GLY A 531 -16.41 -17.24 20.70
C GLY A 531 -16.10 -18.13 19.47
N ALA A 532 -15.31 -19.23 19.56
CA ALA A 532 -14.97 -20.13 18.42
C ALA A 532 -14.79 -19.46 17.03
N PHE A 533 -14.25 -18.23 17.00
CA PHE A 533 -14.25 -17.36 15.81
C PHE A 533 -13.00 -17.57 14.97
N SER A 534 -11.92 -18.06 15.59
CA SER A 534 -10.64 -18.32 14.92
C SER A 534 -10.81 -19.36 13.81
N GLU A 535 -11.66 -20.34 14.04
CA GLU A 535 -11.96 -21.44 13.13
C GLU A 535 -12.80 -20.95 11.94
N HIS A 536 -13.83 -20.13 12.21
CA HIS A 536 -14.57 -19.44 11.14
C HIS A 536 -13.65 -18.54 10.31
N ILE A 537 -12.80 -17.75 10.98
CA ILE A 537 -11.83 -16.89 10.30
C ILE A 537 -10.91 -17.69 9.41
N HIS A 538 -10.34 -18.79 9.91
CA HIS A 538 -9.44 -19.66 9.15
C HIS A 538 -10.14 -20.26 7.93
N THR A 539 -11.37 -20.73 8.08
CA THR A 539 -12.15 -21.28 6.96
C THR A 539 -12.51 -20.21 5.93
N LEU A 540 -12.93 -19.02 6.35
CA LEU A 540 -13.19 -17.89 5.44
C LEU A 540 -11.93 -17.45 4.69
N GLN A 541 -10.78 -17.40 5.39
CA GLN A 541 -9.49 -17.08 4.78
C GLN A 541 -9.07 -18.12 3.74
N LYS A 542 -9.31 -19.42 3.98
CA LYS A 542 -9.11 -20.47 2.97
C LYS A 542 -9.97 -20.27 1.73
N LEU A 543 -11.20 -19.78 1.92
CA LEU A 543 -12.14 -19.46 0.84
C LEU A 543 -11.87 -18.10 0.18
N GLY A 544 -10.80 -17.40 0.55
CA GLY A 544 -10.39 -16.13 -0.04
C GLY A 544 -11.10 -14.89 0.53
N ALA A 545 -11.93 -15.04 1.58
CA ALA A 545 -12.58 -13.92 2.26
C ALA A 545 -11.65 -13.29 3.31
N THR A 546 -11.61 -11.96 3.38
CA THR A 546 -10.91 -11.22 4.45
C THR A 546 -11.82 -11.09 5.67
N THR A 547 -11.28 -11.18 6.88
CA THR A 547 -12.06 -11.17 8.12
C THR A 547 -11.61 -10.05 9.08
N VAL A 548 -12.53 -9.22 9.57
CA VAL A 548 -12.29 -8.12 10.56
C VAL A 548 -12.24 -8.71 12.00
N GLN A 549 -12.49 -8.01 13.10
CA GLN A 549 -13.02 -8.64 14.33
C GLN A 549 -13.95 -7.65 15.03
N VAL A 550 -15.27 -7.88 15.08
CA VAL A 550 -16.23 -6.90 15.62
C VAL A 550 -16.08 -6.85 17.14
N LYS A 551 -15.52 -5.75 17.61
CA LYS A 551 -15.36 -5.42 19.04
C LYS A 551 -16.02 -4.09 19.40
N LYS A 552 -16.32 -3.28 18.39
CA LYS A 552 -16.91 -1.95 18.50
C LYS A 552 -17.91 -1.74 17.36
N GLN A 553 -18.78 -0.74 17.50
CA GLN A 553 -19.83 -0.46 16.53
C GLN A 553 -19.25 -0.11 15.16
N GLU A 554 -18.15 0.62 15.10
CA GLU A 554 -17.54 1.09 13.85
C GLU A 554 -17.10 -0.07 12.95
N HIS A 555 -16.75 -1.21 13.56
CA HIS A 555 -16.36 -2.40 12.79
C HIS A 555 -17.53 -3.01 12.00
N LEU A 556 -18.79 -2.65 12.32
CA LEU A 556 -19.97 -3.10 11.56
C LEU A 556 -20.13 -2.34 10.24
N ASP A 557 -19.54 -1.14 10.13
CA ASP A 557 -19.53 -0.36 8.91
C ASP A 557 -18.53 -0.93 7.88
N GLU A 558 -17.57 -1.73 8.36
CA GLU A 558 -16.46 -2.29 7.58
C GLU A 558 -16.77 -3.67 6.95
N ILE A 559 -17.96 -4.23 7.18
CA ILE A 559 -18.29 -5.60 6.78
C ILE A 559 -19.57 -5.69 5.94
N ASP A 560 -19.54 -6.62 4.98
CA ASP A 560 -20.68 -6.92 4.11
C ASP A 560 -21.57 -8.05 4.67
N GLY A 561 -21.00 -8.91 5.53
CA GLY A 561 -21.73 -9.99 6.20
C GLY A 561 -21.11 -10.32 7.56
N LEU A 562 -21.97 -10.76 8.48
CA LEU A 562 -21.63 -11.02 9.88
C LEU A 562 -21.81 -12.50 10.21
N ILE A 563 -20.80 -13.15 10.77
CA ILE A 563 -20.95 -14.44 11.45
C ILE A 563 -21.11 -14.18 12.95
N ILE A 564 -22.00 -14.90 13.62
CA ILE A 564 -22.09 -14.95 15.06
C ILE A 564 -21.74 -16.39 15.44
N PRO A 565 -20.50 -16.63 15.89
CA PRO A 565 -20.04 -17.99 16.07
C PRO A 565 -20.60 -18.64 17.33
N GLY A 566 -20.24 -19.90 17.53
CA GLY A 566 -20.55 -20.63 18.75
C GLY A 566 -19.75 -20.15 19.97
N GLY A 567 -20.13 -20.61 21.15
CA GLY A 567 -19.50 -20.19 22.40
C GLY A 567 -20.45 -20.25 23.59
N GLU A 568 -20.14 -19.51 24.65
CA GLU A 568 -21.04 -19.35 25.79
C GLU A 568 -21.87 -18.07 25.61
N SER A 569 -23.11 -18.27 25.14
CA SER A 569 -24.03 -17.21 24.76
C SER A 569 -24.35 -16.20 25.87
N THR A 570 -24.31 -16.59 27.15
CA THR A 570 -24.50 -15.67 28.28
C THR A 570 -23.34 -14.68 28.39
N THR A 571 -22.11 -15.18 28.26
CA THR A 571 -20.87 -14.40 28.29
C THR A 571 -20.81 -13.45 27.11
N MET A 572 -21.14 -13.92 25.91
CA MET A 572 -21.23 -13.09 24.70
C MET A 572 -22.23 -11.94 24.90
N SER A 573 -23.40 -12.22 25.49
CA SER A 573 -24.41 -11.20 25.80
C SER A 573 -23.89 -10.12 26.75
N LEU A 574 -23.21 -10.51 27.84
CA LEU A 574 -22.65 -9.57 28.82
C LEU A 574 -21.56 -8.67 28.19
N ILE A 575 -20.73 -9.23 27.31
CA ILE A 575 -19.68 -8.47 26.63
C ILE A 575 -20.29 -7.47 25.64
N MET A 576 -21.28 -7.90 24.85
CA MET A 576 -21.96 -6.99 23.91
C MET A 576 -22.64 -5.84 24.64
N GLN A 577 -23.31 -6.10 25.77
CA GLN A 577 -23.88 -5.06 26.61
C GLN A 577 -22.81 -4.08 27.12
N ARG A 578 -21.70 -4.62 27.66
CA ARG A 578 -20.59 -3.80 28.18
C ARG A 578 -19.97 -2.90 27.11
N ASN A 579 -19.95 -3.35 25.86
CA ASN A 579 -19.35 -2.62 24.73
C ASN A 579 -20.38 -1.82 23.92
N GLY A 580 -21.65 -1.77 24.33
CA GLY A 580 -22.70 -1.04 23.61
C GLY A 580 -23.06 -1.59 22.23
N LEU A 581 -22.80 -2.89 21.98
CA LEU A 581 -22.94 -3.51 20.65
C LEU A 581 -24.34 -4.05 20.32
N ILE A 582 -25.25 -4.14 21.29
CA ILE A 582 -26.57 -4.76 21.10
C ILE A 582 -27.39 -4.06 20.00
N GLU A 583 -27.59 -2.75 20.14
CA GLU A 583 -28.40 -1.99 19.17
C GLU A 583 -27.73 -1.84 17.79
N PRO A 584 -26.39 -1.65 17.70
CA PRO A 584 -25.68 -1.71 16.42
C PRO A 584 -25.84 -3.05 15.70
N LEU A 585 -25.73 -4.18 16.42
CA LEU A 585 -25.88 -5.50 15.82
C LEU A 585 -27.32 -5.76 15.36
N LYS A 586 -28.32 -5.34 16.13
CA LYS A 586 -29.72 -5.39 15.69
C LYS A 586 -29.96 -4.56 14.44
N SER A 587 -29.41 -3.36 14.40
CA SER A 587 -29.50 -2.47 13.22
C SER A 587 -28.84 -3.10 12.00
N PHE A 588 -27.67 -3.75 12.18
CA PHE A 588 -26.99 -4.49 11.12
C PHE A 588 -27.86 -5.63 10.58
N ILE A 589 -28.47 -6.44 11.45
CA ILE A 589 -29.37 -7.54 11.07
C ILE A 589 -30.59 -6.99 10.33
N GLN A 590 -31.21 -5.93 10.83
CA GLN A 590 -32.40 -5.30 10.25
C GLN A 590 -32.12 -4.59 8.92
N SER A 591 -30.87 -4.20 8.64
CA SER A 591 -30.47 -3.59 7.37
C SER A 591 -30.58 -4.54 6.17
N GLY A 592 -30.78 -5.83 6.41
CA GLY A 592 -30.84 -6.86 5.37
C GLY A 592 -29.47 -7.39 4.93
N LYS A 593 -28.37 -6.95 5.56
CA LYS A 593 -27.05 -7.55 5.33
C LYS A 593 -27.02 -9.02 5.79
N PRO A 594 -26.27 -9.91 5.12
CA PRO A 594 -26.25 -11.32 5.50
C PRO A 594 -25.65 -11.59 6.88
N VAL A 595 -26.30 -12.48 7.63
CA VAL A 595 -25.86 -12.88 8.97
C VAL A 595 -25.89 -14.40 9.13
N PHE A 596 -24.86 -14.99 9.71
CA PHE A 596 -24.78 -16.43 9.94
C PHE A 596 -24.47 -16.77 11.40
N GLY A 597 -25.43 -17.39 12.10
CA GLY A 597 -25.26 -17.85 13.48
C GLY A 597 -24.94 -19.34 13.61
N THR A 598 -23.87 -19.70 14.33
CA THR A 598 -23.57 -21.11 14.70
C THR A 598 -23.76 -21.33 16.20
N CYS A 599 -24.47 -22.38 16.59
CA CYS A 599 -24.72 -22.78 17.99
C CYS A 599 -25.17 -21.61 18.90
N ALA A 600 -24.24 -20.97 19.63
CA ALA A 600 -24.54 -19.77 20.44
C ALA A 600 -25.06 -18.60 19.60
N GLY A 601 -24.53 -18.39 18.40
CA GLY A 601 -25.04 -17.37 17.47
C GLY A 601 -26.45 -17.68 16.97
N LEU A 602 -26.77 -18.96 16.72
CA LEU A 602 -28.15 -19.38 16.41
C LEU A 602 -29.11 -19.02 17.56
N ILE A 603 -28.72 -19.29 18.81
CA ILE A 603 -29.50 -18.90 19.99
C ILE A 603 -29.70 -17.38 20.01
N MET A 604 -28.66 -16.58 19.73
CA MET A 604 -28.76 -15.11 19.75
C MET A 604 -29.65 -14.54 18.66
N LEU A 605 -29.68 -15.16 17.48
CA LEU A 605 -30.51 -14.73 16.35
C LEU A 605 -31.98 -15.16 16.49
N SER A 606 -32.29 -16.12 17.35
CA SER A 606 -33.67 -16.55 17.59
C SER A 606 -34.53 -15.46 18.23
N ASN A 607 -35.78 -15.36 17.77
CA ASN A 607 -36.78 -14.49 18.38
C ASN A 607 -37.21 -15.02 19.76
N GLU A 608 -37.29 -16.34 19.92
CA GLU A 608 -37.72 -16.98 21.16
C GLU A 608 -36.74 -18.05 21.66
N ILE A 609 -36.53 -18.10 22.98
CA ILE A 609 -35.68 -19.11 23.63
C ILE A 609 -36.42 -19.72 24.82
N THR A 610 -36.49 -21.04 24.88
CA THR A 610 -36.99 -21.80 26.04
C THR A 610 -35.83 -22.25 26.96
N ASN A 611 -36.11 -22.46 28.25
CA ASN A 611 -35.12 -22.84 29.28
C ASN A 611 -34.00 -21.79 29.58
N GLN A 612 -34.33 -20.50 29.64
CA GLN A 612 -33.38 -19.45 30.03
C GLN A 612 -33.04 -19.47 31.54
N LYS A 613 -31.78 -19.17 31.90
CA LYS A 613 -31.39 -18.93 33.31
C LYS A 613 -31.94 -17.59 33.82
N LYS A 614 -32.31 -17.52 35.12
CA LYS A 614 -32.66 -16.26 35.81
C LYS A 614 -31.50 -15.26 35.68
N GLY A 615 -31.73 -14.12 35.04
CA GLY A 615 -30.73 -13.07 34.81
C GLY A 615 -30.68 -12.51 33.38
N GLY A 616 -31.33 -13.19 32.42
CA GLY A 616 -31.62 -12.66 31.08
C GLY A 616 -30.43 -12.62 30.13
N GLN A 617 -30.50 -13.41 29.05
CA GLN A 617 -29.62 -13.26 27.88
C GLN A 617 -30.31 -12.31 26.89
N VAL A 618 -29.56 -11.40 26.27
CA VAL A 618 -30.12 -10.54 25.21
C VAL A 618 -30.15 -11.30 23.90
N ASN A 619 -31.33 -11.31 23.27
CA ASN A 619 -31.51 -11.79 21.91
C ASN A 619 -31.29 -10.61 20.95
N LEU A 620 -30.51 -10.87 19.90
CA LEU A 620 -30.40 -9.96 18.77
C LEU A 620 -31.65 -10.07 17.89
N GLY A 621 -32.20 -11.28 17.76
CA GLY A 621 -33.36 -11.55 16.91
C GLY A 621 -33.02 -11.52 15.43
N GLY A 622 -34.04 -11.74 14.59
CA GLY A 622 -33.92 -11.76 13.12
C GLY A 622 -34.27 -13.12 12.51
N LEU A 623 -34.19 -14.21 13.27
CA LEU A 623 -34.73 -15.52 12.89
C LEU A 623 -36.03 -15.81 13.66
N ASP A 624 -37.11 -16.04 12.91
CA ASP A 624 -38.43 -16.41 13.42
C ASP A 624 -38.48 -17.89 13.79
N ILE A 625 -37.72 -18.22 14.83
CA ILE A 625 -37.56 -19.58 15.35
C ILE A 625 -37.61 -19.55 16.87
N THR A 626 -38.06 -20.67 17.45
CA THR A 626 -37.94 -20.94 18.89
C THR A 626 -36.80 -21.93 19.11
N VAL A 627 -35.85 -21.57 19.98
CA VAL A 627 -34.67 -22.38 20.28
C VAL A 627 -34.69 -22.88 21.72
N GLU A 628 -34.48 -24.18 21.89
CA GLU A 628 -34.29 -24.81 23.21
C GLU A 628 -32.79 -24.99 23.50
N ARG A 629 -32.31 -24.38 24.59
CA ARG A 629 -30.90 -24.48 25.01
C ARG A 629 -30.58 -25.86 25.57
N ASN A 630 -29.45 -26.43 25.15
CA ASN A 630 -28.90 -27.69 25.69
C ASN A 630 -29.88 -28.89 25.62
N ALA A 631 -30.78 -28.90 24.63
CA ALA A 631 -31.89 -29.84 24.53
C ALA A 631 -31.50 -31.27 24.08
N PHE A 632 -30.21 -31.52 23.82
CA PHE A 632 -29.68 -32.87 23.57
C PHE A 632 -29.39 -33.69 24.86
N GLY A 633 -29.75 -33.18 26.04
CA GLY A 633 -29.81 -33.96 27.30
C GLY A 633 -28.50 -34.03 28.09
N ALA A 634 -28.59 -34.49 29.34
CA ALA A 634 -27.51 -34.48 30.33
C ALA A 634 -26.44 -35.58 30.14
N GLN A 635 -26.48 -36.35 29.04
CA GLN A 635 -25.69 -37.58 28.91
C GLN A 635 -25.04 -37.81 27.53
N LEU A 636 -24.96 -36.81 26.66
CA LEU A 636 -24.13 -36.88 25.45
C LEU A 636 -23.29 -35.60 25.33
N ASP A 637 -22.06 -35.70 25.86
CA ASP A 637 -20.95 -34.84 25.46
C ASP A 637 -20.80 -34.88 23.93
N SER A 638 -20.34 -33.76 23.36
CA SER A 638 -20.18 -33.48 21.94
C SER A 638 -20.13 -34.68 21.00
N PHE A 639 -20.96 -34.70 19.95
CA PHE A 639 -21.00 -35.79 18.96
C PHE A 639 -20.84 -35.28 17.53
N VAL A 640 -20.54 -36.20 16.62
CA VAL A 640 -20.42 -35.93 15.17
C VAL A 640 -21.43 -36.80 14.44
N SER A 641 -22.14 -36.24 13.47
CA SER A 641 -23.12 -36.97 12.64
C SER A 641 -23.11 -36.48 11.20
N ASP A 642 -23.32 -37.39 10.26
CA ASP A 642 -23.59 -37.02 8.87
C ASP A 642 -25.01 -36.45 8.75
N LEU A 643 -25.13 -35.38 7.98
CA LEU A 643 -26.35 -34.61 7.75
C LEU A 643 -26.60 -34.51 6.24
N ASP A 644 -27.83 -34.76 5.84
CA ASP A 644 -28.30 -34.44 4.49
C ASP A 644 -28.93 -33.04 4.52
N LEU A 645 -28.18 -32.03 4.07
CA LEU A 645 -28.66 -30.65 3.94
C LEU A 645 -29.18 -30.41 2.52
N THR A 646 -30.08 -29.44 2.34
CA THR A 646 -30.54 -29.01 1.00
C THR A 646 -29.41 -28.49 0.12
N ILE A 647 -28.30 -28.05 0.74
CA ILE A 647 -27.08 -27.56 0.08
C ILE A 647 -26.05 -28.66 -0.20
N GLY A 648 -26.26 -29.89 0.29
CA GLY A 648 -25.36 -31.02 0.12
C GLY A 648 -25.18 -31.85 1.39
N LYS A 649 -24.41 -32.93 1.31
CA LYS A 649 -24.08 -33.76 2.48
C LYS A 649 -22.99 -33.10 3.32
N PHE A 650 -23.14 -33.11 4.63
CA PHE A 650 -22.21 -32.44 5.54
C PHE A 650 -22.03 -33.24 6.83
N GLN A 651 -20.81 -33.30 7.36
CA GLN A 651 -20.56 -33.90 8.68
C GLN A 651 -20.69 -32.85 9.79
N GLY A 652 -21.82 -32.82 10.49
CA GLY A 652 -22.08 -31.86 11.56
C GLY A 652 -21.40 -32.22 12.89
N VAL A 653 -20.67 -31.28 13.47
CA VAL A 653 -20.10 -31.37 14.83
C VAL A 653 -21.00 -30.65 15.82
N PHE A 654 -21.58 -31.37 16.78
CA PHE A 654 -22.53 -30.85 17.76
C PHE A 654 -21.87 -30.76 19.13
N ILE A 655 -21.74 -29.55 19.69
CA ILE A 655 -21.15 -29.31 21.02
C ILE A 655 -22.20 -28.62 21.89
N ARG A 656 -22.81 -29.34 22.83
CA ARG A 656 -23.92 -28.83 23.68
C ARG A 656 -24.97 -28.08 22.85
N ALA A 657 -25.31 -28.65 21.69
CA ALA A 657 -26.02 -27.95 20.63
C ALA A 657 -27.46 -27.56 21.05
N PRO A 658 -27.96 -26.41 20.60
CA PRO A 658 -29.37 -26.06 20.70
C PRO A 658 -30.24 -26.87 19.73
N ILE A 659 -31.53 -26.98 20.02
CA ILE A 659 -32.54 -27.52 19.10
C ILE A 659 -33.47 -26.40 18.68
N ILE A 660 -33.82 -26.37 17.40
CA ILE A 660 -34.88 -25.51 16.87
C ILE A 660 -36.20 -26.27 17.04
N SER A 661 -37.05 -25.84 17.97
CA SER A 661 -38.30 -26.53 18.33
C SER A 661 -39.48 -26.12 17.45
N SER A 662 -39.47 -24.89 16.93
CA SER A 662 -40.45 -24.39 15.97
C SER A 662 -39.82 -23.36 15.04
N VAL A 663 -40.43 -23.21 13.86
CA VAL A 663 -40.04 -22.27 12.81
C VAL A 663 -41.28 -21.55 12.30
N GLY A 664 -41.17 -20.27 11.98
CA GLY A 664 -42.24 -19.49 11.35
C GLY A 664 -42.38 -19.73 9.84
N ASP A 665 -43.43 -19.20 9.24
CA ASP A 665 -43.83 -19.49 7.85
C ASP A 665 -42.78 -19.10 6.79
N ASN A 666 -41.92 -18.12 7.10
CA ASN A 666 -40.89 -17.60 6.19
C ASN A 666 -39.51 -18.24 6.37
N VAL A 667 -39.40 -19.27 7.20
CA VAL A 667 -38.14 -19.95 7.51
C VAL A 667 -37.99 -21.22 6.68
N GLU A 668 -36.94 -21.28 5.86
CA GLU A 668 -36.55 -22.48 5.13
C GLU A 668 -35.76 -23.42 6.04
N VAL A 669 -36.21 -24.68 6.15
CA VAL A 669 -35.47 -25.74 6.85
C VAL A 669 -34.41 -26.33 5.92
N ILE A 670 -33.14 -26.06 6.22
CA ILE A 670 -31.99 -26.50 5.43
C ILE A 670 -31.55 -27.92 5.80
N GLY A 671 -31.75 -28.35 7.05
CA GLY A 671 -31.34 -29.69 7.49
C GLY A 671 -31.95 -30.15 8.80
N LYS A 672 -32.09 -31.48 8.93
CA LYS A 672 -32.62 -32.16 10.12
C LYS A 672 -31.69 -33.29 10.60
N TYR A 673 -31.73 -33.58 11.88
CA TYR A 673 -31.08 -34.74 12.51
C TYR A 673 -32.10 -35.44 13.44
N ASN A 674 -32.42 -36.71 13.19
CA ASN A 674 -33.45 -37.46 13.94
C ASN A 674 -34.74 -36.66 14.15
N ASP A 675 -35.31 -36.15 13.05
CA ASP A 675 -36.49 -35.28 12.98
C ASP A 675 -36.38 -33.90 13.65
N ARG A 676 -35.25 -33.59 14.28
CA ARG A 676 -34.98 -32.28 14.90
C ARG A 676 -34.36 -31.35 13.87
N ILE A 677 -34.81 -30.09 13.85
CA ILE A 677 -34.27 -29.07 12.93
C ILE A 677 -32.91 -28.59 13.44
N VAL A 678 -31.90 -28.62 12.57
CA VAL A 678 -30.50 -28.29 12.93
C VAL A 678 -29.85 -27.26 12.00
N ALA A 679 -30.49 -26.91 10.88
CA ALA A 679 -30.07 -25.82 10.02
C ALA A 679 -31.29 -25.14 9.38
N VAL A 680 -31.29 -23.79 9.37
CA VAL A 680 -32.39 -22.97 8.85
C VAL A 680 -31.86 -21.73 8.13
N ARG A 681 -32.66 -21.19 7.22
CA ARG A 681 -32.42 -19.91 6.55
C ARG A 681 -33.70 -19.08 6.54
N GLN A 682 -33.59 -17.78 6.77
CA GLN A 682 -34.68 -16.81 6.57
C GLN A 682 -34.12 -15.59 5.86
N GLY A 683 -34.46 -15.39 4.58
CA GLY A 683 -33.91 -14.32 3.76
C GLY A 683 -32.37 -14.37 3.70
N ASN A 684 -31.73 -13.35 4.26
CA ASN A 684 -30.27 -13.22 4.31
C ASN A 684 -29.66 -13.73 5.63
N ILE A 685 -30.44 -14.41 6.47
CA ILE A 685 -29.97 -14.92 7.76
C ILE A 685 -29.89 -16.46 7.71
N LEU A 686 -28.72 -17.00 8.04
CA LEU A 686 -28.42 -18.43 8.12
C LEU A 686 -28.21 -18.84 9.59
N GLY A 687 -28.67 -20.02 9.98
CA GLY A 687 -28.50 -20.53 11.34
C GLY A 687 -28.23 -22.03 11.40
N THR A 688 -27.24 -22.48 12.18
CA THR A 688 -26.94 -23.91 12.40
C THR A 688 -26.78 -24.26 13.87
N SER A 689 -27.30 -25.42 14.27
CA SER A 689 -27.11 -26.00 15.61
C SER A 689 -25.73 -26.66 15.79
N PHE A 690 -25.10 -27.05 14.67
CA PHE A 690 -23.76 -27.62 14.62
C PHE A 690 -22.71 -26.58 14.24
N HIS A 691 -21.44 -26.95 14.41
CA HIS A 691 -20.25 -26.14 14.19
C HIS A 691 -19.56 -26.54 12.88
N PRO A 692 -19.93 -25.97 11.72
CA PRO A 692 -19.25 -26.28 10.46
C PRO A 692 -17.77 -25.86 10.46
N GLU A 693 -17.40 -24.88 11.27
CA GLU A 693 -16.03 -24.38 11.41
C GLU A 693 -15.05 -25.40 12.01
N LEU A 694 -15.57 -26.45 12.67
CA LEU A 694 -14.75 -27.51 13.26
C LEU A 694 -14.52 -28.69 12.30
N THR A 695 -14.90 -28.53 11.03
CA THR A 695 -14.77 -29.56 9.99
C THR A 695 -13.80 -29.13 8.90
N HIS A 696 -13.35 -30.09 8.06
CA HIS A 696 -12.55 -29.78 6.88
C HIS A 696 -13.38 -29.35 5.66
N ASP A 697 -14.69 -29.59 5.69
CA ASP A 697 -15.61 -29.29 4.61
C ASP A 697 -16.09 -27.83 4.72
N THR A 698 -15.91 -27.06 3.64
CA THR A 698 -16.17 -25.62 3.60
C THR A 698 -17.54 -25.25 3.01
N MET A 699 -18.36 -26.24 2.63
CA MET A 699 -19.61 -26.05 1.88
C MET A 699 -20.58 -25.06 2.56
N VAL A 700 -20.72 -25.12 3.88
CA VAL A 700 -21.63 -24.22 4.63
C VAL A 700 -21.11 -22.77 4.61
N HIS A 701 -19.80 -22.55 4.72
CA HIS A 701 -19.20 -21.22 4.61
C HIS A 701 -19.25 -20.67 3.19
N GLU A 702 -19.05 -21.51 2.17
CA GLU A 702 -19.24 -21.13 0.76
C GLU A 702 -20.69 -20.72 0.46
N TYR A 703 -21.65 -21.46 1.02
CA TYR A 703 -23.06 -21.11 0.91
C TYR A 703 -23.36 -19.74 1.53
N PHE A 704 -22.80 -19.46 2.72
CA PHE A 704 -22.93 -18.15 3.34
C PHE A 704 -22.24 -17.03 2.52
N ILE A 705 -21.03 -17.25 1.99
CA ILE A 705 -20.35 -16.27 1.14
C ILE A 705 -21.19 -15.90 -0.09
N LYS A 706 -21.89 -16.87 -0.70
CA LYS A 706 -22.80 -16.62 -1.82
C LYS A 706 -24.01 -15.76 -1.46
N MET A 707 -24.36 -15.65 -0.17
CA MET A 707 -25.44 -14.77 0.29
C MET A 707 -25.02 -13.29 0.38
N ILE A 708 -23.71 -13.00 0.35
CA ILE A 708 -23.09 -11.67 0.48
C ILE A 708 -22.85 -11.02 -0.87
#